data_AF-A0A2K6F6Z9-F1
#
_entry.id   AF-A0A2K6F6Z9-F1
#
_cell.length_a   1.000
_cell.length_b   1.000
_cell.length_c   1.000
_cell.angle_alpha   90.00
_cell.angle_beta   90.00
_cell.angle_gamma   90.00
#
_symmetry.space_group_name_H-M   'P 1'
#
loop_
_entity.id
_entity.type
_entity.pdbx_description
1 polymer ?
#
loop_
_entity_poly.entity_id
_entity_poly.type
_entity_poly.pdbx_seq_one_letter_code
_entity_poly.pdbx_strand_id
1 'polypeptide(L)'
;DITQKGYEKKRAKLLARYIPLIQGIDSSLQAENRTPGPAQTTVAAPKQQKSRPTNSRDERFRSDIHTEAVQAALAKYKERKMPMPSKRRSVLVHSSVETYTPPDTSSASEDEGSLRRPGRLTSTPLQSHPSVEPWLDRVVQGSSTSSSASSTSSHPGGRPAAAPSAATTPGAAAATALAGLTAHAHIGVPVNSRVSSKIQQLLNTLKRPKRPPLKEFFVDDFEELLEVQQPDPNQPKPEGSQMAVLQGEPLAVGAPWPPSLLAALQRWGSTQPRAPCLTALDTTGKAVCTLTYGKLWSRSLKLAYTLLNKLTSKNEPLLKPGDRVALVFPNSDPVMFMVAFYGCLLAELVPVPIEVPLTRKDAGSQQVGFLLGSCGVTLALTTDACQKGLPKAQTGEVATFKGWPPLSWLVIDGKHLAKPPKDWHPLAQDTGAGTAYIEYKTSKEGSTVGVTVSHASLLAQCRALTQACGYSEAETLTNVLDFKRDAGLWHGVLTSVLNRMHVVSIPYALMKVNPLSWIQKVCSYKARAALVKSRDMHWSLLAQRGQRDVSLSSLRMLIVADGANPWSISSCDAFLNVFQSRGLRPEVICPCASSPEALTVAIRRPPDLGGPPPRKAILSMNGLSYGVIRVDTEEKLSVLTVQDVGQVMPGASVCVVKVDGAPYLCKTDEIGEICVSSSATGTAYYGLLGITKNVFETVPVTAGGAPVSDRPFTRTGLLGFVGPDNLVFVVGKLDGLMVVGVRRHNADDVVATALAVEPMKFVYRGR
;
A
#
# COMPACT_ATOMS: atom_id res chain seq x y z
N ASP A 1 28.41 -9.94 -20.23
CA ASP A 1 29.76 -9.34 -20.29
C ASP A 1 30.40 -9.42 -18.91
N ILE A 2 31.18 -10.48 -18.67
CA ILE A 2 31.76 -10.80 -17.34
C ILE A 2 33.24 -10.37 -17.30
N THR A 3 33.53 -9.18 -17.83
CA THR A 3 34.88 -8.59 -17.83
C THR A 3 34.78 -7.11 -17.52
N GLN A 4 35.75 -6.57 -16.77
CA GLN A 4 35.76 -5.16 -16.38
C GLN A 4 35.81 -4.23 -17.61
N LYS A 5 36.57 -4.60 -18.64
CA LYS A 5 36.60 -3.89 -19.94
C LYS A 5 35.25 -3.94 -20.68
N GLY A 6 34.45 -4.99 -20.47
CA GLY A 6 33.08 -5.09 -20.97
C GLY A 6 32.10 -4.20 -20.18
N TYR A 7 32.22 -4.17 -18.85
CA TYR A 7 31.48 -3.26 -17.98
C TYR A 7 31.76 -1.79 -18.32
N GLU A 8 33.04 -1.40 -18.44
CA GLU A 8 33.45 -0.05 -18.81
C GLU A 8 32.94 0.35 -20.21
N LYS A 9 33.02 -0.55 -21.20
CA LYS A 9 32.46 -0.31 -22.54
C LYS A 9 30.93 -0.13 -22.52
N LYS A 10 30.21 -0.84 -21.65
CA LYS A 10 28.75 -0.65 -21.47
C LYS A 10 28.43 0.64 -20.72
N ARG A 11 29.15 0.94 -19.64
CA ARG A 11 29.03 2.17 -18.85
C ARG A 11 29.27 3.41 -19.73
N ALA A 12 30.34 3.42 -20.52
CA ALA A 12 30.62 4.50 -21.47
C ALA A 12 29.50 4.64 -22.52
N LYS A 13 29.05 3.54 -23.14
CA LYS A 13 27.99 3.57 -24.16
C LYS A 13 26.61 3.99 -23.62
N LEU A 14 26.32 3.74 -22.34
CA LEU A 14 25.11 4.21 -21.66
C LEU A 14 25.21 5.70 -21.29
N LEU A 15 26.31 6.12 -20.69
CA LEU A 15 26.51 7.49 -20.22
C LEU A 15 26.73 8.50 -21.36
N ALA A 16 27.22 8.07 -22.53
CA ALA A 16 27.43 8.92 -23.70
C ALA A 16 26.15 9.63 -24.22
N ARG A 17 24.94 9.17 -23.83
CA ARG A 17 23.67 9.86 -24.14
C ARG A 17 23.31 10.98 -23.16
N TYR A 18 24.06 11.14 -22.07
CA TYR A 18 23.79 12.07 -20.97
C TYR A 18 24.93 13.07 -20.72
N ILE A 19 25.92 13.12 -21.61
CA ILE A 19 26.98 14.15 -21.61
C ILE A 19 26.51 15.28 -22.53
N PRO A 20 26.36 16.53 -22.04
CA PRO A 20 26.01 17.66 -22.89
C PRO A 20 27.10 17.92 -23.95
N LEU A 21 26.68 18.08 -25.21
CA LEU A 21 27.55 18.53 -26.29
C LEU A 21 27.78 20.05 -26.16
N ILE A 22 28.73 20.44 -25.31
CA ILE A 22 29.27 21.80 -25.30
C ILE A 22 30.13 21.95 -26.56
N GLN A 23 29.62 22.69 -27.54
CA GLN A 23 30.40 23.07 -28.73
C GLN A 23 31.29 24.27 -28.43
N GLY A 24 32.56 24.18 -28.82
CA GLY A 24 33.48 25.31 -28.91
C GLY A 24 34.30 25.60 -27.66
N ILE A 25 35.59 25.25 -27.71
CA ILE A 25 36.76 26.12 -27.49
C ILE A 25 38.02 25.30 -27.83
N ASP A 26 39.06 25.97 -28.35
CA ASP A 26 40.22 25.32 -28.99
C ASP A 26 41.15 24.54 -28.05
N SER A 27 41.74 23.47 -28.58
CA SER A 27 42.71 22.64 -27.87
C SER A 27 44.14 23.19 -28.01
N SER A 28 44.42 24.31 -27.34
CA SER A 28 45.78 24.77 -27.05
C SER A 28 45.84 25.49 -25.68
N LEU A 29 47.04 25.76 -25.17
CA LEU A 29 47.30 26.39 -23.84
C LEU A 29 46.90 25.56 -22.59
N GLN A 30 47.60 24.44 -22.36
CA GLN A 30 48.00 24.07 -20.98
C GLN A 30 49.48 23.67 -20.94
N ALA A 31 50.32 24.65 -20.62
CA ALA A 31 51.69 24.48 -20.18
C ALA A 31 51.89 25.30 -18.90
N GLU A 32 52.85 24.91 -18.06
CA GLU A 32 53.27 25.58 -16.81
C GLU A 32 52.15 25.75 -15.74
N ASN A 33 52.20 25.03 -14.61
CA ASN A 33 53.23 25.30 -13.61
C ASN A 33 53.53 24.13 -12.66
N ARG A 34 54.58 24.28 -11.82
CA ARG A 34 55.30 23.14 -11.24
C ARG A 34 55.64 23.33 -9.75
N THR A 35 55.06 22.50 -8.87
CA THR A 35 55.60 22.11 -7.54
C THR A 35 55.80 23.24 -6.49
N PRO A 36 56.22 22.96 -5.23
CA PRO A 36 56.39 21.69 -4.51
C PRO A 36 55.54 21.53 -3.23
N GLY A 37 55.68 20.39 -2.55
CA GLY A 37 55.31 20.21 -1.13
C GLY A 37 56.49 19.59 -0.34
N PRO A 38 56.33 19.25 0.96
CA PRO A 38 57.32 18.50 1.73
C PRO A 38 57.00 16.99 1.81
N ALA A 39 57.96 16.17 2.25
CA ALA A 39 57.88 14.70 2.19
C ALA A 39 58.59 13.97 3.35
N GLN A 40 58.22 12.70 3.56
CA GLN A 40 58.98 11.60 4.24
C GLN A 40 58.47 10.28 3.59
N THR A 41 59.24 9.38 2.95
CA THR A 41 60.40 8.53 3.34
C THR A 41 60.10 7.58 4.50
N THR A 42 60.31 6.25 4.48
CA THR A 42 60.75 5.20 3.49
C THR A 42 60.19 3.84 4.03
N VAL A 43 60.23 2.63 3.44
CA VAL A 43 61.27 1.77 2.81
C VAL A 43 60.57 0.60 2.06
N ALA A 44 61.22 -0.07 1.10
CA ALA A 44 60.89 -1.43 0.58
C ALA A 44 62.16 -2.33 0.66
N ALA A 45 62.18 -3.67 0.54
CA ALA A 45 61.29 -4.69 -0.05
C ALA A 45 61.55 -6.05 0.70
N PRO A 46 61.46 -7.31 0.17
CA PRO A 46 61.13 -7.82 -1.19
C PRO A 46 60.03 -8.93 -1.22
N LYS A 47 59.85 -9.54 -2.41
CA LYS A 47 58.86 -10.60 -2.69
C LYS A 47 59.31 -11.99 -2.19
N GLN A 48 58.34 -12.84 -1.81
CA GLN A 48 58.38 -14.28 -2.13
C GLN A 48 57.03 -14.74 -2.69
N GLN A 49 57.07 -15.80 -3.50
CA GLN A 49 55.97 -16.28 -4.33
C GLN A 49 55.86 -17.79 -4.20
N LYS A 50 54.69 -18.32 -3.80
CA LYS A 50 54.36 -19.75 -3.84
C LYS A 50 52.86 -19.96 -4.05
N SER A 51 52.50 -21.08 -4.68
CA SER A 51 51.21 -21.29 -5.32
C SER A 51 50.43 -22.48 -4.75
N ARG A 52 49.10 -22.42 -4.80
CA ARG A 52 48.16 -23.55 -4.78
C ARG A 52 46.81 -23.13 -5.42
N PRO A 53 45.89 -24.07 -5.77
CA PRO A 53 45.35 -24.05 -7.14
C PRO A 53 43.85 -23.74 -7.25
N THR A 54 43.43 -23.42 -8.48
CA THR A 54 42.04 -23.29 -8.90
C THR A 54 41.33 -24.65 -8.97
N ASN A 55 40.17 -24.78 -8.31
CA ASN A 55 39.26 -25.93 -8.48
C ASN A 55 37.92 -25.47 -9.06
N SER A 56 37.65 -25.81 -10.31
CA SER A 56 36.52 -25.35 -11.12
C SER A 56 35.28 -26.25 -10.96
N ARG A 57 34.64 -26.24 -9.77
CA ARG A 57 33.56 -27.20 -9.46
C ARG A 57 32.19 -26.65 -9.01
N ASP A 58 32.03 -25.35 -8.77
CA ASP A 58 30.75 -24.79 -8.26
C ASP A 58 29.73 -24.35 -9.32
N GLU A 59 30.14 -24.09 -10.57
CA GLU A 59 29.24 -23.43 -11.54
C GLU A 59 28.17 -24.35 -12.16
N ARG A 60 28.37 -25.68 -12.19
CA ARG A 60 27.37 -26.61 -12.77
C ARG A 60 26.11 -26.73 -11.90
N PHE A 61 26.28 -26.85 -10.58
CA PHE A 61 25.18 -27.12 -9.64
C PHE A 61 24.07 -26.05 -9.59
N ARG A 62 24.30 -24.84 -10.13
CA ARG A 62 23.27 -23.77 -10.15
C ARG A 62 22.38 -23.77 -11.39
N SER A 63 22.83 -24.39 -12.49
CA SER A 63 22.04 -24.58 -13.71
C SER A 63 21.04 -25.73 -13.54
N ASP A 64 21.53 -26.85 -13.04
CA ASP A 64 20.83 -28.13 -13.15
C ASP A 64 19.62 -28.17 -12.21
N ILE A 65 19.73 -27.62 -10.99
CA ILE A 65 18.63 -27.50 -10.02
C ILE A 65 17.45 -26.68 -10.57
N HIS A 66 17.71 -25.60 -11.32
CA HIS A 66 16.64 -24.81 -11.94
C HIS A 66 15.95 -25.57 -13.07
N THR A 67 16.71 -26.32 -13.86
CA THR A 67 16.19 -27.11 -14.98
C THR A 67 15.37 -28.30 -14.48
N GLU A 68 15.86 -29.00 -13.46
CA GLU A 68 15.20 -30.12 -12.80
C GLU A 68 13.90 -29.67 -12.09
N ALA A 69 13.92 -28.54 -11.37
CA ALA A 69 12.72 -28.01 -10.72
C ALA A 69 11.61 -27.63 -11.74
N VAL A 70 11.99 -27.08 -12.89
CA VAL A 70 11.04 -26.78 -13.99
C VAL A 70 10.51 -28.06 -14.63
N GLN A 71 11.36 -29.06 -14.88
CA GLN A 71 10.90 -30.36 -15.40
C GLN A 71 9.99 -31.10 -14.41
N ALA A 72 10.29 -31.06 -13.12
CA ALA A 72 9.45 -31.64 -12.07
C ALA A 72 8.08 -30.93 -11.99
N ALA A 73 8.03 -29.60 -12.12
CA ALA A 73 6.78 -28.85 -12.20
C ALA A 73 5.95 -29.23 -13.44
N LEU A 74 6.59 -29.35 -14.61
CA LEU A 74 5.93 -29.75 -15.86
C LEU A 74 5.46 -31.22 -15.86
N ALA A 75 6.20 -32.12 -15.22
CA ALA A 75 5.78 -33.51 -15.00
C ALA A 75 4.52 -33.57 -14.13
N LYS A 76 4.52 -32.85 -13.00
CA LYS A 76 3.38 -32.75 -12.07
C LYS A 76 2.15 -32.08 -12.69
N TYR A 77 2.32 -31.31 -13.76
CA TYR A 77 1.23 -30.76 -14.57
C TYR A 77 0.68 -31.78 -15.58
N LYS A 78 1.54 -32.63 -16.18
CA LYS A 78 1.13 -33.67 -17.14
C LYS A 78 0.28 -34.80 -16.56
N GLU A 79 0.37 -35.06 -15.25
CA GLU A 79 -0.44 -36.09 -14.58
C GLU A 79 -1.93 -35.69 -14.47
N ARG A 80 -2.26 -34.39 -14.54
CA ARG A 80 -3.63 -33.89 -14.48
C ARG A 80 -4.30 -33.86 -15.86
N LYS A 81 -4.64 -35.04 -16.39
CA LYS A 81 -5.54 -35.17 -17.55
C LYS A 81 -6.96 -34.71 -17.19
N MET A 82 -7.32 -33.48 -17.55
CA MET A 82 -8.70 -33.13 -17.89
C MET A 82 -8.86 -33.09 -19.42
N PRO A 83 -10.03 -33.47 -19.97
CA PRO A 83 -10.25 -33.46 -21.41
C PRO A 83 -10.33 -32.03 -21.94
N MET A 84 -9.60 -31.73 -23.02
CA MET A 84 -9.74 -30.45 -23.72
C MET A 84 -11.06 -30.41 -24.51
N PRO A 85 -11.83 -29.30 -24.46
CA PRO A 85 -12.95 -29.09 -25.37
C PRO A 85 -12.50 -29.11 -26.84
N SER A 86 -13.24 -29.82 -27.69
CA SER A 86 -12.98 -29.84 -29.12
C SER A 86 -13.52 -28.57 -29.80
N LYS A 87 -12.85 -28.12 -30.86
CA LYS A 87 -13.34 -26.99 -31.68
C LYS A 87 -14.72 -27.33 -32.25
N ARG A 88 -15.72 -26.50 -31.96
CA ARG A 88 -16.93 -26.39 -32.79
C ARG A 88 -17.10 -24.98 -33.34
N ARG A 89 -17.86 -24.95 -34.43
CA ARG A 89 -17.94 -23.88 -35.44
C ARG A 89 -19.11 -22.95 -35.12
N SER A 90 -19.00 -21.68 -35.48
CA SER A 90 -20.16 -20.77 -35.42
C SER A 90 -21.28 -21.24 -36.33
N VAL A 91 -22.51 -21.16 -35.83
CA VAL A 91 -23.76 -21.26 -36.59
C VAL A 91 -24.71 -20.21 -36.01
N LEU A 92 -25.38 -19.46 -36.88
CA LEU A 92 -26.27 -18.34 -36.52
C LEU A 92 -27.65 -18.67 -37.07
N VAL A 93 -28.64 -18.87 -36.19
CA VAL A 93 -30.05 -19.15 -36.52
C VAL A 93 -30.95 -18.45 -35.49
N HIS A 94 -32.17 -18.11 -35.92
CA HIS A 94 -33.12 -17.25 -35.23
C HIS A 94 -33.89 -17.87 -34.05
N SER A 95 -34.50 -16.94 -33.30
CA SER A 95 -35.55 -17.04 -32.28
C SER A 95 -36.67 -18.08 -32.50
N SER A 96 -37.16 -18.60 -31.38
CA SER A 96 -38.58 -18.97 -31.14
C SER A 96 -39.01 -18.52 -29.75
N VAL A 97 -40.31 -18.35 -29.53
CA VAL A 97 -40.95 -17.94 -28.26
C VAL A 97 -41.82 -19.10 -27.75
N GLU A 98 -41.94 -19.27 -26.42
CA GLU A 98 -43.20 -19.48 -25.65
C GLU A 98 -43.00 -20.15 -24.27
N THR A 99 -43.55 -19.49 -23.25
CA THR A 99 -44.50 -19.99 -22.23
C THR A 99 -44.35 -21.42 -21.67
N TYR A 100 -44.09 -21.58 -20.36
CA TYR A 100 -45.10 -22.02 -19.36
C TYR A 100 -44.66 -21.87 -17.88
N THR A 101 -45.60 -22.06 -16.96
CA THR A 101 -45.54 -21.82 -15.50
C THR A 101 -44.90 -22.94 -14.65
N PRO A 102 -44.55 -22.66 -13.38
CA PRO A 102 -43.96 -23.66 -12.47
C PRO A 102 -45.02 -24.58 -11.81
N PRO A 103 -44.62 -25.75 -11.30
CA PRO A 103 -45.45 -26.60 -10.45
C PRO A 103 -45.27 -26.28 -8.95
N ASP A 104 -46.35 -25.89 -8.28
CA ASP A 104 -46.49 -26.08 -6.84
C ASP A 104 -46.98 -27.51 -6.55
N THR A 105 -46.45 -28.16 -5.50
CA THR A 105 -47.14 -29.21 -4.75
C THR A 105 -46.86 -29.05 -3.24
N SER A 106 -47.79 -29.51 -2.41
CA SER A 106 -48.02 -28.98 -1.07
C SER A 106 -48.35 -30.06 -0.02
N SER A 107 -48.82 -29.61 1.17
CA SER A 107 -49.26 -30.39 2.34
C SER A 107 -48.14 -30.88 3.30
N ALA A 108 -48.40 -31.02 4.60
CA ALA A 108 -49.70 -31.04 5.30
C ALA A 108 -49.81 -30.12 6.54
N SER A 109 -51.06 -29.80 6.88
CA SER A 109 -51.61 -29.28 8.16
C SER A 109 -51.74 -30.44 9.20
N GLU A 110 -52.40 -30.40 10.39
CA GLU A 110 -53.53 -29.67 11.03
C GLU A 110 -53.34 -29.77 12.58
N ASP A 111 -53.98 -29.06 13.51
CA ASP A 111 -54.54 -27.68 13.70
C ASP A 111 -54.66 -27.52 15.27
N GLU A 112 -55.25 -26.57 16.01
CA GLU A 112 -55.97 -25.27 15.89
C GLU A 112 -55.66 -24.52 17.23
N GLY A 113 -56.11 -23.28 17.43
CA GLY A 113 -56.15 -22.67 18.76
C GLY A 113 -56.70 -21.23 18.83
N SER A 114 -57.91 -20.98 18.34
CA SER A 114 -58.45 -19.62 18.18
C SER A 114 -58.86 -18.93 19.49
N LEU A 115 -58.68 -17.59 19.59
CA LEU A 115 -59.71 -16.65 20.10
C LEU A 115 -59.42 -15.14 19.87
N ARG A 116 -59.84 -14.64 18.70
CA ARG A 116 -60.48 -13.34 18.38
C ARG A 116 -60.19 -12.02 19.19
N ARG A 117 -59.68 -11.01 18.43
CA ARG A 117 -60.22 -9.62 18.21
C ARG A 117 -60.14 -8.54 19.34
N PRO A 118 -60.38 -7.22 19.05
CA PRO A 118 -60.03 -6.41 17.85
C PRO A 118 -59.65 -4.91 18.10
N GLY A 119 -59.13 -4.22 17.07
CA GLY A 119 -59.28 -2.75 16.88
C GLY A 119 -58.14 -1.84 17.41
N ARG A 120 -58.09 -0.54 17.07
CA ARG A 120 -58.85 0.27 16.10
C ARG A 120 -58.02 1.49 15.61
N LEU A 121 -58.40 2.04 14.46
CA LEU A 121 -57.90 3.28 13.83
C LEU A 121 -57.99 4.54 14.72
N THR A 122 -57.07 5.51 14.52
CA THR A 122 -57.36 6.95 14.28
C THR A 122 -56.12 7.69 13.73
N SER A 123 -56.32 8.86 13.12
CA SER A 123 -55.29 9.70 12.46
C SER A 123 -55.59 11.21 12.61
N THR A 124 -54.72 12.07 12.04
CA THR A 124 -54.86 13.54 11.83
C THR A 124 -54.57 14.48 13.04
N PRO A 125 -54.33 15.80 12.86
CA PRO A 125 -53.84 16.56 11.68
C PRO A 125 -52.73 17.64 11.95
N LEU A 126 -52.19 18.19 10.84
CA LEU A 126 -51.62 19.54 10.60
C LEU A 126 -51.04 20.41 11.75
N GLN A 127 -49.82 20.92 11.51
CA GLN A 127 -49.59 22.37 11.25
C GLN A 127 -48.28 22.59 10.45
N SER A 128 -48.03 23.80 9.93
CA SER A 128 -47.26 23.98 8.68
C SER A 128 -46.44 25.28 8.54
N HIS A 129 -45.21 25.14 8.02
CA HIS A 129 -44.42 26.16 7.27
C HIS A 129 -43.87 27.37 8.07
N PRO A 130 -42.87 28.14 7.56
CA PRO A 130 -42.36 28.17 6.18
C PRO A 130 -40.82 28.08 5.94
N SER A 131 -40.53 27.69 4.68
CA SER A 131 -39.45 28.13 3.77
C SER A 131 -37.95 27.98 4.11
N VAL A 132 -37.29 27.09 3.34
CA VAL A 132 -36.10 27.40 2.53
C VAL A 132 -36.30 26.74 1.15
N GLU A 133 -35.88 27.38 0.06
CA GLU A 133 -36.17 26.94 -1.32
C GLU A 133 -35.23 25.83 -1.84
N PRO A 134 -35.76 24.82 -2.57
CA PRO A 134 -34.99 24.02 -3.52
C PRO A 134 -35.25 24.49 -4.97
N TRP A 135 -34.18 24.69 -5.75
CA TRP A 135 -34.29 25.00 -7.18
C TRP A 135 -34.82 23.80 -8.00
N LEU A 136 -35.55 24.09 -9.08
CA LEU A 136 -36.31 23.12 -9.87
C LEU A 136 -35.69 22.86 -11.25
N ASP A 137 -35.55 21.57 -11.60
CA ASP A 137 -35.47 21.13 -13.00
C ASP A 137 -36.78 21.42 -13.74
N ARG A 138 -36.68 21.72 -15.04
CA ARG A 138 -37.86 22.01 -15.89
C ARG A 138 -37.83 21.25 -17.21
N VAL A 139 -38.58 20.15 -17.27
CA VAL A 139 -38.87 19.42 -18.51
C VAL A 139 -39.87 20.20 -19.36
N VAL A 140 -39.66 20.24 -20.68
CA VAL A 140 -40.68 20.55 -21.68
C VAL A 140 -40.58 19.52 -22.80
N GLN A 141 -41.70 18.87 -23.14
CA GLN A 141 -41.84 18.08 -24.37
C GLN A 141 -42.41 18.95 -25.49
N GLY A 142 -41.94 18.72 -26.71
CA GLY A 142 -42.49 19.28 -27.95
C GLY A 142 -41.83 18.60 -29.14
N SER A 143 -42.59 18.15 -30.14
CA SER A 143 -42.08 17.26 -31.19
C SER A 143 -42.51 17.67 -32.60
N SER A 144 -41.66 17.28 -33.56
CA SER A 144 -41.97 17.00 -34.97
C SER A 144 -41.96 18.16 -36.00
N THR A 145 -41.54 17.78 -37.22
CA THR A 145 -41.56 18.54 -38.50
C THR A 145 -40.54 19.70 -38.63
N SER A 146 -39.88 19.95 -39.78
CA SER A 146 -39.90 19.27 -41.11
C SER A 146 -38.57 19.43 -41.90
N SER A 147 -38.39 18.55 -42.90
CA SER A 147 -37.60 18.60 -44.16
C SER A 147 -36.84 19.90 -44.52
N SER A 148 -35.64 19.86 -45.14
CA SER A 148 -35.31 19.27 -46.46
C SER A 148 -33.77 19.06 -46.58
N ALA A 149 -33.17 18.10 -47.30
CA ALA A 149 -33.22 17.79 -48.75
C ALA A 149 -32.73 18.98 -49.63
N SER A 150 -31.78 18.88 -50.59
CA SER A 150 -31.11 17.76 -51.29
C SER A 150 -29.63 18.17 -51.63
N SER A 151 -28.75 17.47 -52.37
CA SER A 151 -28.89 16.41 -53.39
C SER A 151 -27.62 15.54 -53.51
N THR A 152 -27.78 14.29 -53.95
CA THR A 152 -26.69 13.42 -54.45
C THR A 152 -26.98 12.97 -55.89
N SER A 153 -25.94 12.78 -56.70
CA SER A 153 -26.01 12.21 -58.06
C SER A 153 -24.69 11.52 -58.43
N SER A 154 -24.66 10.35 -59.07
CA SER A 154 -25.75 9.41 -59.38
C SER A 154 -25.17 8.04 -59.79
N HIS A 155 -25.90 6.96 -59.47
CA HIS A 155 -25.69 5.58 -59.97
C HIS A 155 -25.93 5.46 -61.49
N PRO A 156 -25.47 4.42 -62.23
CA PRO A 156 -25.52 2.96 -61.94
C PRO A 156 -24.16 2.22 -62.11
N GLY A 157 -24.02 0.90 -61.87
CA GLY A 157 -24.97 -0.10 -61.35
C GLY A 157 -24.92 -1.42 -62.15
N GLY A 158 -24.37 -2.50 -61.58
CA GLY A 158 -24.32 -3.81 -62.25
C GLY A 158 -23.41 -4.86 -61.61
N ARG A 159 -23.98 -6.04 -61.31
CA ARG A 159 -23.37 -7.37 -61.11
C ARG A 159 -24.26 -8.38 -61.88
N PRO A 160 -23.85 -9.63 -62.17
CA PRO A 160 -22.65 -10.36 -61.71
C PRO A 160 -21.82 -11.06 -62.83
N ALA A 161 -20.61 -11.53 -62.50
CA ALA A 161 -19.94 -12.70 -63.11
C ALA A 161 -18.67 -13.07 -62.30
N ALA A 162 -18.03 -14.21 -62.62
CA ALA A 162 -16.83 -14.72 -61.95
C ALA A 162 -15.52 -14.48 -62.74
N ALA A 163 -14.39 -14.73 -62.07
CA ALA A 163 -13.00 -14.68 -62.56
C ALA A 163 -12.64 -15.90 -63.47
N PRO A 164 -11.43 -16.03 -64.09
CA PRO A 164 -10.18 -15.30 -63.83
C PRO A 164 -9.34 -14.88 -65.07
N SER A 165 -8.09 -14.50 -64.82
CA SER A 165 -7.06 -13.89 -65.69
C SER A 165 -6.40 -14.80 -66.75
N ALA A 166 -5.93 -14.22 -67.88
CA ALA A 166 -4.49 -14.04 -68.20
C ALA A 166 -4.19 -13.52 -69.64
N ALA A 167 -3.09 -12.75 -69.79
CA ALA A 167 -2.25 -12.58 -71.02
C ALA A 167 -2.88 -11.79 -72.24
N THR A 168 -2.16 -11.15 -73.21
CA THR A 168 -0.71 -10.85 -73.41
C THR A 168 -0.45 -9.77 -74.51
N THR A 169 0.43 -8.77 -74.25
CA THR A 169 1.36 -8.04 -75.22
C THR A 169 0.79 -7.38 -76.50
N PRO A 170 1.57 -6.64 -77.36
CA PRO A 170 2.99 -6.17 -77.34
C PRO A 170 3.10 -4.60 -77.28
N GLY A 171 4.23 -3.89 -77.48
CA GLY A 171 5.64 -4.18 -77.80
C GLY A 171 6.50 -2.89 -77.99
N ALA A 172 7.77 -3.02 -78.41
CA ALA A 172 8.83 -1.98 -78.57
C ALA A 172 9.40 -1.37 -77.26
N ALA A 173 10.71 -1.15 -77.00
CA ALA A 173 11.94 -0.84 -77.77
C ALA A 173 12.20 0.68 -77.99
N ALA A 174 13.41 1.25 -77.82
CA ALA A 174 14.70 0.75 -77.30
C ALA A 174 15.65 1.93 -76.89
N ALA A 175 16.76 1.65 -76.18
CA ALA A 175 17.88 2.59 -75.96
C ALA A 175 19.21 1.83 -75.69
N THR A 176 20.37 2.42 -76.01
CA THR A 176 21.65 1.69 -76.20
C THR A 176 22.90 2.47 -75.74
N ALA A 177 23.82 1.81 -75.02
CA ALA A 177 25.24 2.19 -74.82
C ALA A 177 26.05 0.93 -74.42
N LEU A 178 27.09 0.49 -75.16
CA LEU A 178 28.51 0.93 -75.06
C LEU A 178 29.08 0.72 -73.64
N ALA A 179 29.85 -0.31 -73.28
CA ALA A 179 30.87 -1.18 -73.93
C ALA A 179 32.32 -0.63 -73.92
N GLY A 180 33.27 -1.47 -73.51
CA GLY A 180 34.72 -1.22 -73.48
C GLY A 180 35.52 -2.53 -73.32
N LEU A 181 36.69 -2.61 -73.97
CA LEU A 181 37.59 -3.78 -74.00
C LEU A 181 38.78 -3.54 -73.01
N THR A 182 39.74 -4.43 -72.70
CA THR A 182 40.31 -5.66 -73.32
C THR A 182 40.43 -6.79 -72.24
N ALA A 183 41.20 -7.89 -72.30
CA ALA A 183 42.29 -8.40 -73.15
C ALA A 183 42.36 -9.96 -73.15
N HIS A 184 43.52 -10.55 -73.51
CA HIS A 184 43.76 -12.01 -73.57
C HIS A 184 44.82 -12.50 -72.56
N ALA A 185 44.64 -13.72 -72.03
CA ALA A 185 45.71 -14.72 -71.85
C ALA A 185 45.14 -16.14 -71.59
N HIS A 186 45.66 -17.13 -72.34
CA HIS A 186 45.71 -18.61 -72.18
C HIS A 186 45.03 -19.33 -70.98
N ILE A 187 44.55 -20.58 -71.06
CA ILE A 187 44.34 -21.59 -72.15
C ILE A 187 43.29 -22.61 -71.63
N GLY A 188 42.45 -23.20 -72.50
CA GLY A 188 41.60 -24.34 -72.12
C GLY A 188 40.38 -24.58 -73.03
N VAL A 189 40.37 -25.71 -73.75
CA VAL A 189 39.29 -26.11 -74.70
C VAL A 189 38.25 -26.99 -73.97
N PRO A 190 36.93 -26.90 -74.25
CA PRO A 190 35.89 -27.34 -73.32
C PRO A 190 35.49 -28.82 -73.44
N VAL A 191 34.90 -29.35 -72.35
CA VAL A 191 34.28 -30.70 -72.31
C VAL A 191 32.78 -30.57 -72.01
N ASN A 192 31.94 -31.15 -72.87
CA ASN A 192 30.50 -31.23 -72.68
C ASN A 192 30.12 -32.35 -71.69
N SER A 193 29.39 -32.04 -70.63
CA SER A 193 28.72 -33.03 -69.76
C SER A 193 27.24 -32.68 -69.56
N ARG A 194 26.43 -32.93 -70.61
CA ARG A 194 24.98 -32.74 -70.57
C ARG A 194 24.31 -33.78 -69.65
N VAL A 195 24.12 -33.42 -68.38
CA VAL A 195 23.23 -34.15 -67.46
C VAL A 195 21.81 -34.11 -68.03
N SER A 196 21.17 -35.27 -68.18
CA SER A 196 19.83 -35.37 -68.77
C SER A 196 18.79 -34.58 -67.96
N SER A 197 17.88 -33.88 -68.64
CA SER A 197 16.89 -32.99 -68.04
C SER A 197 16.00 -33.69 -66.99
N LYS A 198 15.70 -34.99 -67.17
CA LYS A 198 14.97 -35.80 -66.18
C LYS A 198 15.69 -35.87 -64.83
N ILE A 199 17.02 -35.91 -64.81
CA ILE A 199 17.83 -35.95 -63.57
C ILE A 199 17.78 -34.58 -62.88
N GLN A 200 17.85 -33.49 -63.64
CA GLN A 200 17.71 -32.13 -63.09
C GLN A 200 16.29 -31.86 -62.56
N GLN A 201 15.25 -32.41 -63.20
CA GLN A 201 13.87 -32.37 -62.66
C GLN A 201 13.77 -33.11 -61.32
N LEU A 202 14.33 -34.31 -61.21
CA LEU A 202 14.33 -35.10 -59.97
C LEU A 202 15.13 -34.43 -58.83
N LEU A 203 16.25 -33.79 -59.16
CA LEU A 203 17.03 -32.97 -58.21
C LEU A 203 16.30 -31.68 -57.78
N ASN A 204 15.29 -31.23 -58.53
CA ASN A 204 14.46 -30.10 -58.14
C ASN A 204 13.25 -30.51 -57.29
N THR A 205 12.62 -31.67 -57.53
CA THR A 205 11.52 -32.17 -56.69
C THR A 205 11.98 -32.66 -55.31
N LEU A 206 13.24 -33.07 -55.16
CA LEU A 206 13.84 -33.44 -53.87
C LEU A 206 14.26 -32.24 -52.99
N LYS A 207 14.13 -31.00 -53.47
CA LYS A 207 14.43 -29.81 -52.65
C LYS A 207 13.31 -29.57 -51.65
N ARG A 208 13.56 -29.89 -50.38
CA ARG A 208 12.71 -29.47 -49.25
C ARG A 208 12.36 -27.98 -49.39
N PRO A 209 11.09 -27.57 -49.29
CA PRO A 209 10.72 -26.16 -49.33
C PRO A 209 11.44 -25.43 -48.19
N LYS A 210 12.12 -24.32 -48.52
CA LYS A 210 12.69 -23.44 -47.50
C LYS A 210 11.52 -22.89 -46.68
N ARG A 211 11.53 -23.12 -45.36
CA ARG A 211 10.70 -22.32 -44.46
C ARG A 211 11.22 -20.86 -44.56
N PRO A 212 10.34 -19.86 -44.68
CA PRO A 212 10.77 -18.47 -44.59
C PRO A 212 11.48 -18.24 -43.24
N PRO A 213 12.51 -17.38 -43.19
CA PRO A 213 13.20 -17.05 -41.95
C PRO A 213 12.22 -16.41 -40.95
N LEU A 214 12.43 -16.66 -39.65
CA LEU A 214 11.50 -16.25 -38.59
C LEU A 214 11.11 -14.76 -38.64
N LYS A 215 12.01 -13.89 -39.13
CA LYS A 215 11.79 -12.45 -39.28
C LYS A 215 10.52 -12.12 -40.09
N GLU A 216 10.21 -12.90 -41.13
CA GLU A 216 9.05 -12.66 -42.02
C GLU A 216 7.69 -12.94 -41.35
N PHE A 217 7.67 -13.50 -40.12
CA PHE A 217 6.47 -13.63 -39.29
C PHE A 217 6.33 -12.53 -38.23
N PHE A 218 7.30 -11.62 -38.12
CA PHE A 218 7.38 -10.60 -37.05
C PHE A 218 7.86 -9.24 -37.60
N VAL A 219 7.58 -8.90 -38.87
CA VAL A 219 7.90 -7.55 -39.40
C VAL A 219 6.81 -6.58 -38.96
N ASP A 220 5.56 -6.92 -39.23
CA ASP A 220 4.36 -6.14 -38.92
C ASP A 220 4.34 -5.71 -37.44
N ASP A 221 4.48 -6.67 -36.51
CA ASP A 221 4.62 -6.44 -35.06
C ASP A 221 5.77 -5.46 -34.70
N PHE A 222 6.88 -5.46 -35.46
CA PHE A 222 8.08 -4.68 -35.12
C PHE A 222 8.08 -3.27 -35.68
N GLU A 223 7.39 -3.01 -36.80
CA GLU A 223 7.23 -1.65 -37.32
C GLU A 223 6.11 -0.92 -36.56
N GLU A 224 5.01 -1.60 -36.18
CA GLU A 224 3.99 -1.05 -35.28
C GLU A 224 4.57 -0.71 -33.87
N LEU A 225 5.53 -1.49 -33.38
CA LEU A 225 6.29 -1.19 -32.15
C LEU A 225 7.31 -0.05 -32.27
N LEU A 226 7.57 0.47 -33.47
CA LEU A 226 8.53 1.56 -33.72
C LEU A 226 7.85 2.89 -34.08
N GLU A 227 6.54 2.90 -34.31
CA GLU A 227 5.79 4.16 -34.33
C GLU A 227 5.85 4.82 -32.94
N VAL A 228 6.39 6.03 -32.88
CA VAL A 228 6.31 6.87 -31.69
C VAL A 228 4.84 7.27 -31.53
N GLN A 229 4.12 6.56 -30.65
CA GLN A 229 2.72 6.86 -30.31
C GLN A 229 2.58 8.35 -30.00
N GLN A 230 2.00 9.09 -30.94
CA GLN A 230 1.66 10.48 -30.71
C GLN A 230 0.57 10.50 -29.62
N PRO A 231 0.76 11.22 -28.52
CA PRO A 231 -0.21 11.23 -27.44
C PRO A 231 -1.54 11.76 -27.97
N ASP A 232 -2.60 10.99 -27.79
CA ASP A 232 -3.95 11.31 -28.28
C ASP A 232 -4.29 12.79 -27.98
N PRO A 233 -4.65 13.61 -28.98
CA PRO A 233 -5.02 15.01 -28.73
C PRO A 233 -6.16 15.11 -27.69
N ASN A 234 -7.06 14.11 -27.66
CA ASN A 234 -8.19 14.00 -26.73
C ASN A 234 -7.80 13.42 -25.36
N GLN A 235 -6.53 13.08 -25.12
CA GLN A 235 -6.06 12.59 -23.82
C GLN A 235 -6.43 13.60 -22.71
N PRO A 236 -7.17 13.18 -21.66
CA PRO A 236 -7.53 14.03 -20.53
C PRO A 236 -6.30 14.68 -19.90
N LYS A 237 -6.37 16.00 -19.67
CA LYS A 237 -5.29 16.82 -19.12
C LYS A 237 -5.83 17.67 -17.95
N PRO A 238 -5.01 17.96 -16.92
CA PRO A 238 -5.41 18.88 -15.86
C PRO A 238 -5.65 20.32 -16.35
N GLU A 239 -6.88 20.79 -16.21
CA GLU A 239 -7.39 22.08 -16.70
C GLU A 239 -7.56 23.10 -15.58
N GLY A 240 -7.81 22.66 -14.34
CA GLY A 240 -8.15 23.50 -13.19
C GLY A 240 -7.07 24.48 -12.73
N SER A 241 -7.40 25.26 -11.70
CA SER A 241 -6.46 26.13 -10.97
C SER A 241 -5.39 25.31 -10.24
N GLN A 242 -4.24 25.92 -9.91
CA GLN A 242 -3.28 25.29 -9.00
C GLN A 242 -3.90 25.10 -7.61
N MET A 243 -3.69 23.95 -6.99
CA MET A 243 -4.13 23.67 -5.62
C MET A 243 -3.39 24.57 -4.62
N ALA A 244 -4.10 25.05 -3.61
CA ALA A 244 -3.50 25.70 -2.45
C ALA A 244 -2.97 24.66 -1.44
N VAL A 245 -2.12 25.10 -0.51
CA VAL A 245 -1.80 24.33 0.71
C VAL A 245 -3.02 24.40 1.63
N LEU A 246 -3.64 23.26 1.90
CA LEU A 246 -4.74 23.14 2.85
C LEU A 246 -4.17 23.15 4.29
N GLN A 247 -4.68 24.05 5.13
CA GLN A 247 -4.38 24.06 6.56
C GLN A 247 -5.42 23.26 7.34
N GLY A 248 -4.98 22.36 8.22
CA GLY A 248 -5.80 21.87 9.32
C GLY A 248 -6.05 22.97 10.34
N GLU A 249 -7.03 22.74 11.23
CA GLU A 249 -7.30 23.66 12.33
C GLU A 249 -6.10 23.85 13.27
N PRO A 250 -5.96 24.99 13.96
CA PRO A 250 -4.93 25.16 14.98
C PRO A 250 -5.04 24.11 16.09
N LEU A 251 -3.90 23.56 16.49
CA LEU A 251 -3.81 22.71 17.69
C LEU A 251 -4.06 23.58 18.94
N ALA A 252 -4.94 23.14 19.83
CA ALA A 252 -5.45 23.95 20.95
C ALA A 252 -4.34 24.44 21.91
N VAL A 253 -4.03 25.73 21.83
CA VAL A 253 -3.03 26.40 22.69
C VAL A 253 -3.62 26.63 24.08
N GLY A 254 -2.85 26.33 25.13
CA GLY A 254 -3.23 26.58 26.53
C GLY A 254 -4.14 25.52 27.16
N ALA A 255 -4.55 24.48 26.43
CA ALA A 255 -5.18 23.31 27.05
C ALA A 255 -4.24 22.66 28.10
N PRO A 256 -4.75 22.16 29.25
CA PRO A 256 -3.94 21.62 30.35
C PRO A 256 -3.41 20.20 30.06
N TRP A 257 -2.83 20.02 28.88
CA TRP A 257 -2.29 18.77 28.39
C TRP A 257 -0.97 18.41 29.08
N PRO A 258 -0.72 17.13 29.40
CA PRO A 258 0.54 16.69 29.97
C PRO A 258 1.76 17.16 29.13
N PRO A 259 2.88 17.55 29.78
CA PRO A 259 4.07 18.03 29.08
C PRO A 259 4.74 16.91 28.27
N SER A 260 4.62 15.65 28.71
CA SER A 260 5.02 14.46 27.95
C SER A 260 4.07 13.29 28.21
N LEU A 261 4.12 12.27 27.35
CA LEU A 261 3.32 11.04 27.53
C LEU A 261 3.75 10.25 28.79
N LEU A 262 5.02 10.37 29.20
CA LEU A 262 5.53 9.79 30.44
C LEU A 262 5.00 10.53 31.67
N ALA A 263 4.92 11.87 31.62
CA ALA A 263 4.28 12.66 32.66
C ALA A 263 2.78 12.33 32.80
N ALA A 264 2.09 12.05 31.69
CA ALA A 264 0.71 11.54 31.72
C ALA A 264 0.63 10.18 32.44
N LEU A 265 1.48 9.21 32.06
CA LEU A 265 1.51 7.90 32.70
C LEU A 265 1.85 7.98 34.20
N GLN A 266 2.80 8.82 34.60
CA GLN A 266 3.15 9.04 36.00
C GLN A 266 1.99 9.66 36.78
N ARG A 267 1.33 10.69 36.22
CA ARG A 267 0.14 11.32 36.80
C ARG A 267 -0.95 10.28 37.05
N TRP A 268 -1.35 9.52 36.03
CA TRP A 268 -2.41 8.52 36.14
C TRP A 268 -2.01 7.30 37.00
N GLY A 269 -0.74 6.90 36.94
CA GLY A 269 -0.17 5.84 37.77
C GLY A 269 -0.21 6.15 39.26
N SER A 270 -0.11 7.43 39.64
CA SER A 270 -0.16 7.89 41.03
C SER A 270 -1.56 8.34 41.49
N THR A 271 -2.30 9.10 40.69
CA THR A 271 -3.61 9.67 41.08
C THR A 271 -4.79 8.73 40.81
N GLN A 272 -4.68 7.85 39.80
CA GLN A 272 -5.73 6.93 39.37
C GLN A 272 -5.22 5.47 39.26
N PRO A 273 -4.47 4.93 40.25
CA PRO A 273 -3.75 3.66 40.13
C PRO A 273 -4.63 2.44 39.86
N ARG A 274 -5.92 2.52 40.25
CA ARG A 274 -6.93 1.47 40.06
C ARG A 274 -7.69 1.56 38.73
N ALA A 275 -7.62 2.68 38.02
CA ALA A 275 -8.35 2.87 36.76
C ALA A 275 -7.83 1.87 35.69
N PRO A 276 -8.73 1.24 34.92
CA PRO A 276 -8.33 0.31 33.86
C PRO A 276 -7.69 1.07 32.70
N CYS A 277 -6.52 0.60 32.26
CA CYS A 277 -5.78 1.14 31.12
C CYS A 277 -6.00 0.25 29.88
N LEU A 278 -5.84 -1.06 30.05
CA LEU A 278 -5.89 -2.03 28.96
C LEU A 278 -6.46 -3.36 29.46
N THR A 279 -7.45 -3.92 28.75
CA THR A 279 -7.96 -5.29 28.95
C THR A 279 -7.62 -6.15 27.74
N ALA A 280 -6.94 -7.27 27.98
CA ALA A 280 -6.65 -8.29 26.97
C ALA A 280 -7.66 -9.44 27.05
N LEU A 281 -8.08 -9.95 25.88
CA LEU A 281 -9.01 -11.07 25.74
C LEU A 281 -8.31 -12.35 25.27
N ASP A 282 -8.88 -13.51 25.61
CA ASP A 282 -8.49 -14.80 25.01
C ASP A 282 -9.26 -15.10 23.71
N THR A 283 -8.97 -16.26 23.12
CA THR A 283 -9.65 -16.81 21.94
C THR A 283 -11.12 -17.20 22.18
N THR A 284 -11.61 -17.17 23.42
CA THR A 284 -13.03 -17.33 23.78
C THR A 284 -13.74 -15.98 24.00
N GLY A 285 -12.99 -14.87 24.01
CA GLY A 285 -13.51 -13.54 24.29
C GLY A 285 -13.70 -13.24 25.77
N LYS A 286 -13.11 -14.02 26.68
CA LYS A 286 -13.06 -13.70 28.11
C LYS A 286 -11.86 -12.79 28.41
N ALA A 287 -11.97 -11.96 29.44
CA ALA A 287 -10.89 -11.08 29.86
C ALA A 287 -9.84 -11.85 30.65
N VAL A 288 -8.63 -11.97 30.10
CA VAL A 288 -7.49 -12.68 30.71
C VAL A 288 -6.78 -11.79 31.74
N CYS A 289 -6.63 -10.51 31.40
CA CYS A 289 -5.90 -9.55 32.21
C CYS A 289 -6.43 -8.14 31.97
N THR A 290 -6.68 -7.40 33.06
CA THR A 290 -6.84 -5.95 33.03
C THR A 290 -5.64 -5.29 33.72
N LEU A 291 -4.85 -4.60 32.91
CA LEU A 291 -3.78 -3.72 33.34
C LEU A 291 -4.39 -2.38 33.78
N THR A 292 -4.10 -1.95 35.01
CA THR A 292 -4.50 -0.63 35.51
C THR A 292 -3.34 0.36 35.38
N TYR A 293 -3.62 1.66 35.38
CA TYR A 293 -2.57 2.69 35.25
C TYR A 293 -1.44 2.55 36.29
N GLY A 294 -1.77 2.24 37.54
CA GLY A 294 -0.78 1.97 38.59
C GLY A 294 0.04 0.70 38.35
N LYS A 295 -0.53 -0.33 37.71
CA LYS A 295 0.20 -1.54 37.30
C LYS A 295 1.08 -1.30 36.07
N LEU A 296 0.65 -0.48 35.12
CA LEU A 296 1.46 -0.08 33.97
C LEU A 296 2.68 0.71 34.46
N TRP A 297 2.45 1.81 35.20
CA TRP A 297 3.51 2.62 35.79
C TRP A 297 4.53 1.79 36.59
N SER A 298 4.07 1.04 37.60
CA SER A 298 4.98 0.28 38.47
C SER A 298 5.73 -0.86 37.77
N ARG A 299 5.15 -1.49 36.74
CA ARG A 299 5.85 -2.52 35.95
C ARG A 299 6.85 -1.92 34.96
N SER A 300 6.49 -0.85 34.25
CA SER A 300 7.38 -0.16 33.33
C SER A 300 8.57 0.47 34.06
N LEU A 301 8.34 1.07 35.23
CA LEU A 301 9.38 1.59 36.13
C LEU A 301 10.35 0.47 36.58
N LYS A 302 9.81 -0.71 36.94
CA LYS A 302 10.60 -1.89 37.34
C LYS A 302 11.45 -2.43 36.18
N LEU A 303 10.90 -2.44 34.96
CA LEU A 303 11.60 -2.85 33.76
C LEU A 303 12.71 -1.86 33.40
N ALA A 304 12.40 -0.55 33.36
CA ALA A 304 13.36 0.51 33.07
C ALA A 304 14.60 0.45 33.97
N TYR A 305 14.40 0.34 35.29
CA TYR A 305 15.49 0.15 36.24
C TYR A 305 16.31 -1.12 35.95
N THR A 306 15.66 -2.22 35.57
CA THR A 306 16.36 -3.47 35.24
C THR A 306 17.22 -3.34 33.99
N LEU A 307 16.70 -2.71 32.92
CA LEU A 307 17.41 -2.53 31.65
C LEU A 307 18.68 -1.67 31.81
N LEU A 308 18.63 -0.63 32.64
CA LEU A 308 19.75 0.30 32.88
C LEU A 308 20.79 -0.20 33.90
N ASN A 309 20.45 -1.18 34.76
CA ASN A 309 21.30 -1.53 35.92
C ASN A 309 21.64 -3.02 36.05
N LYS A 310 20.80 -3.94 35.54
CA LYS A 310 20.84 -5.37 35.89
C LYS A 310 20.41 -6.28 34.73
N LEU A 311 21.09 -6.15 33.59
CA LEU A 311 21.04 -7.18 32.55
C LEU A 311 21.63 -8.50 33.06
N THR A 312 21.12 -9.61 32.53
CA THR A 312 21.17 -10.91 33.22
C THR A 312 22.51 -11.64 33.15
N SER A 313 23.41 -11.26 32.23
CA SER A 313 24.76 -11.83 32.16
C SER A 313 25.82 -10.86 32.71
N LYS A 314 26.75 -11.36 33.52
CA LYS A 314 27.83 -10.56 34.14
C LYS A 314 28.79 -9.88 33.13
N ASN A 315 28.74 -10.29 31.86
CA ASN A 315 29.63 -9.82 30.80
C ASN A 315 28.90 -9.03 29.69
N GLU A 316 27.59 -8.78 29.82
CA GLU A 316 26.85 -7.95 28.87
C GLU A 316 27.08 -6.45 29.16
N PRO A 317 27.31 -5.60 28.14
CA PRO A 317 27.38 -4.16 28.34
C PRO A 317 26.01 -3.62 28.77
N LEU A 318 26.00 -2.75 29.79
CA LEU A 318 24.81 -2.03 30.19
C LEU A 318 24.30 -1.14 29.04
N LEU A 319 22.99 -1.20 28.79
CA LEU A 319 22.31 -0.35 27.80
C LEU A 319 22.39 1.11 28.22
N LYS A 320 22.47 2.00 27.24
CA LYS A 320 22.56 3.45 27.43
C LYS A 320 21.37 4.17 26.78
N PRO A 321 21.01 5.37 27.25
CA PRO A 321 20.07 6.25 26.56
C PRO A 321 20.36 6.32 25.05
N GLY A 322 19.32 6.14 24.23
CA GLY A 322 19.42 6.05 22.77
C GLY A 322 19.69 4.65 22.20
N ASP A 323 19.96 3.62 23.00
CA ASP A 323 20.08 2.24 22.51
C ASP A 323 18.76 1.65 22.03
N ARG A 324 18.80 0.90 20.92
CA ARG A 324 17.62 0.32 20.27
C ARG A 324 17.36 -1.08 20.79
N VAL A 325 16.11 -1.38 21.13
CA VAL A 325 15.69 -2.65 21.75
C VAL A 325 14.49 -3.25 21.02
N ALA A 326 14.60 -4.49 20.55
CA ALA A 326 13.50 -5.15 19.86
C ALA A 326 12.37 -5.53 20.84
N LEU A 327 11.11 -5.25 20.49
CA LEU A 327 9.95 -5.72 21.24
C LEU A 327 9.28 -6.87 20.49
N VAL A 328 9.40 -8.08 21.01
CA VAL A 328 8.94 -9.33 20.37
C VAL A 328 7.79 -9.94 21.17
N PHE A 329 6.57 -9.51 20.87
CA PHE A 329 5.35 -9.90 21.59
C PHE A 329 4.27 -10.37 20.60
N PRO A 330 3.56 -11.47 20.90
CA PRO A 330 2.48 -11.97 20.05
C PRO A 330 1.23 -11.09 20.17
N ASN A 331 0.38 -11.07 19.15
CA ASN A 331 -0.84 -10.24 19.14
C ASN A 331 -1.92 -10.66 20.16
N SER A 332 -1.63 -11.64 21.01
CA SER A 332 -2.39 -12.04 22.21
C SER A 332 -1.90 -11.40 23.51
N ASP A 333 -0.74 -10.73 23.51
CA ASP A 333 -0.11 -10.14 24.69
C ASP A 333 0.15 -8.62 24.54
N PRO A 334 -0.91 -7.80 24.39
CA PRO A 334 -0.78 -6.34 24.38
C PRO A 334 -0.34 -5.80 25.75
N VAL A 335 -0.56 -6.56 26.83
CA VAL A 335 -0.30 -6.13 28.21
C VAL A 335 1.20 -6.05 28.49
N MET A 336 1.96 -7.09 28.15
CA MET A 336 3.41 -7.05 28.36
C MET A 336 4.12 -6.25 27.28
N PHE A 337 3.59 -6.18 26.05
CA PHE A 337 4.07 -5.21 25.06
C PHE A 337 3.98 -3.77 25.57
N MET A 338 2.83 -3.36 26.14
CA MET A 338 2.64 -2.01 26.67
C MET A 338 3.60 -1.71 27.83
N VAL A 339 3.81 -2.68 28.73
CA VAL A 339 4.83 -2.58 29.79
C VAL A 339 6.25 -2.47 29.21
N ALA A 340 6.55 -3.19 28.13
CA ALA A 340 7.85 -3.14 27.46
C ALA A 340 8.10 -1.79 26.81
N PHE A 341 7.14 -1.28 26.04
CA PHE A 341 7.22 -0.01 25.33
C PHE A 341 7.45 1.16 26.29
N TYR A 342 6.62 1.28 27.34
CA TYR A 342 6.80 2.30 28.37
C TYR A 342 8.03 2.06 29.25
N GLY A 343 8.46 0.81 29.43
CA GLY A 343 9.70 0.48 30.14
C GLY A 343 10.96 0.91 29.40
N CYS A 344 10.97 0.82 28.06
CA CYS A 344 12.04 1.37 27.23
C CYS A 344 12.04 2.90 27.28
N LEU A 345 10.88 3.56 27.09
CA LEU A 345 10.81 5.02 27.16
C LEU A 345 11.24 5.59 28.52
N LEU A 346 10.89 4.94 29.64
CA LEU A 346 11.34 5.33 30.99
C LEU A 346 12.82 5.01 31.26
N ALA A 347 13.48 4.27 30.37
CA ALA A 347 14.92 4.03 30.38
C ALA A 347 15.67 4.86 29.32
N GLU A 348 14.99 5.78 28.63
CA GLU A 348 15.51 6.53 27.48
C GLU A 348 15.98 5.63 26.30
N LEU A 349 15.47 4.40 26.24
CA LEU A 349 15.76 3.41 25.21
C LEU A 349 14.73 3.47 24.09
N VAL A 350 15.16 3.15 22.86
CA VAL A 350 14.35 3.24 21.65
C VAL A 350 13.72 1.88 21.33
N PRO A 351 12.44 1.62 21.67
CA PRO A 351 11.77 0.40 21.28
C PRO A 351 11.62 0.29 19.75
N VAL A 352 11.83 -0.93 19.26
CA VAL A 352 11.60 -1.34 17.87
C VAL A 352 10.57 -2.48 17.86
N PRO A 353 9.26 -2.18 17.78
CA PRO A 353 8.21 -3.20 17.72
C PRO A 353 8.31 -4.05 16.45
N ILE A 354 8.33 -5.37 16.58
CA ILE A 354 8.40 -6.30 15.44
C ILE A 354 7.41 -7.46 15.57
N GLU A 355 7.11 -8.15 14.46
CA GLU A 355 6.39 -9.43 14.52
C GLU A 355 7.24 -10.54 15.15
N VAL A 356 6.57 -11.51 15.75
CA VAL A 356 7.20 -12.71 16.29
C VAL A 356 7.74 -13.57 15.13
N PRO A 357 9.04 -13.92 15.08
CA PRO A 357 9.62 -14.72 14.00
C PRO A 357 9.27 -16.20 14.15
N LEU A 358 8.04 -16.57 13.76
CA LEU A 358 7.51 -17.93 13.88
C LEU A 358 8.24 -18.98 13.02
N THR A 359 9.06 -18.58 12.05
CA THR A 359 9.90 -19.50 11.25
C THR A 359 11.31 -18.96 11.02
N ARG A 360 12.26 -19.84 10.74
CA ARG A 360 13.68 -19.50 10.48
C ARG A 360 14.04 -19.20 9.03
N LYS A 361 13.12 -19.45 8.09
CA LYS A 361 13.39 -19.38 6.63
C LYS A 361 12.52 -18.38 5.87
N ASP A 362 11.57 -17.74 6.53
CA ASP A 362 10.77 -16.68 5.93
C ASP A 362 11.64 -15.49 5.46
N ALA A 363 11.27 -14.90 4.33
CA ALA A 363 11.94 -13.75 3.74
C ALA A 363 11.62 -12.44 4.49
N GLY A 364 10.38 -12.27 4.97
CA GLY A 364 10.00 -11.11 5.79
C GLY A 364 10.80 -11.05 7.09
N SER A 365 10.91 -12.18 7.78
CA SER A 365 11.77 -12.37 8.95
C SER A 365 13.24 -12.00 8.67
N GLN A 366 13.82 -12.43 7.54
CA GLN A 366 15.18 -12.05 7.15
C GLN A 366 15.34 -10.53 6.96
N GLN A 367 14.34 -9.86 6.39
CA GLN A 367 14.33 -8.41 6.16
C GLN A 367 14.16 -7.61 7.46
N VAL A 368 13.32 -8.07 8.39
CA VAL A 368 13.27 -7.53 9.76
C VAL A 368 14.62 -7.70 10.46
N GLY A 369 15.29 -8.84 10.29
CA GLY A 369 16.65 -9.07 10.79
C GLY A 369 17.67 -8.05 10.31
N PHE A 370 17.63 -7.71 9.01
CA PHE A 370 18.49 -6.68 8.44
C PHE A 370 18.23 -5.28 9.04
N LEU A 371 16.96 -4.94 9.31
CA LEU A 371 16.63 -3.69 10.02
C LEU A 371 17.17 -3.72 11.46
N LEU A 372 17.00 -4.82 12.20
CA LEU A 372 17.54 -4.95 13.56
C LEU A 372 19.08 -4.80 13.59
N GLY A 373 19.78 -5.40 12.63
CA GLY A 373 21.22 -5.26 12.45
C GLY A 373 21.61 -3.82 12.13
N SER A 374 20.88 -3.16 11.22
CA SER A 374 21.08 -1.74 10.87
C SER A 374 20.83 -0.81 12.06
N CYS A 375 19.82 -1.11 12.87
CA CYS A 375 19.53 -0.42 14.13
C CYS A 375 20.55 -0.74 15.24
N GLY A 376 21.46 -1.70 15.05
CA GLY A 376 22.43 -2.12 16.05
C GLY A 376 21.78 -2.73 17.30
N VAL A 377 20.65 -3.43 17.13
CA VAL A 377 19.91 -4.05 18.25
C VAL A 377 20.65 -5.29 18.75
N THR A 378 20.90 -5.33 20.06
CA THR A 378 21.55 -6.45 20.77
C THR A 378 20.62 -7.17 21.75
N LEU A 379 19.51 -6.53 22.16
CA LEU A 379 18.55 -7.07 23.13
C LEU A 379 17.14 -7.15 22.52
N ALA A 380 16.47 -8.28 22.76
CA ALA A 380 15.04 -8.48 22.50
C ALA A 380 14.27 -8.69 23.82
N LEU A 381 13.19 -7.93 24.01
CA LEU A 381 12.25 -8.12 25.11
C LEU A 381 11.09 -9.00 24.66
N THR A 382 10.71 -9.95 25.52
CA THR A 382 9.61 -10.88 25.25
C THR A 382 9.01 -11.43 26.56
N THR A 383 8.01 -12.31 26.46
CA THR A 383 7.45 -13.07 27.60
C THR A 383 7.83 -14.54 27.57
N ASP A 384 7.77 -15.23 28.71
CA ASP A 384 8.06 -16.66 28.83
C ASP A 384 7.23 -17.51 27.85
N ALA A 385 5.93 -17.20 27.73
CA ALA A 385 5.02 -17.85 26.80
C ALA A 385 5.44 -17.63 25.32
N CYS A 386 5.84 -16.40 24.96
CA CYS A 386 6.34 -16.10 23.62
C CYS A 386 7.69 -16.79 23.35
N GLN A 387 8.65 -16.69 24.28
CA GLN A 387 9.95 -17.32 24.18
C GLN A 387 9.87 -18.84 24.06
N LYS A 388 8.86 -19.50 24.66
CA LYS A 388 8.59 -20.93 24.47
C LYS A 388 8.05 -21.26 23.07
N GLY A 389 7.26 -20.36 22.47
CA GLY A 389 6.76 -20.48 21.10
C GLY A 389 7.77 -20.18 20.00
N LEU A 390 8.88 -19.49 20.30
CA LEU A 390 9.95 -19.21 19.33
C LEU A 390 10.68 -20.50 18.89
N PRO A 391 11.04 -20.64 17.59
CA PRO A 391 11.85 -21.75 17.09
C PRO A 391 13.14 -22.00 17.90
N LYS A 392 13.43 -23.28 18.22
CA LYS A 392 14.52 -23.66 19.14
C LYS A 392 15.75 -24.27 18.47
N ALA A 393 16.94 -23.90 18.94
CA ALA A 393 18.19 -24.56 18.57
C ALA A 393 18.24 -26.00 19.13
N GLN A 394 19.20 -26.81 18.69
CA GLN A 394 19.45 -28.14 19.30
C GLN A 394 19.85 -28.04 20.79
N THR A 395 20.34 -26.87 21.23
CA THR A 395 20.63 -26.54 22.64
C THR A 395 19.39 -26.22 23.47
N GLY A 396 18.19 -26.15 22.87
CA GLY A 396 16.94 -25.72 23.54
C GLY A 396 16.76 -24.19 23.67
N GLU A 397 17.79 -23.42 23.35
CA GLU A 397 17.75 -21.95 23.30
C GLU A 397 16.93 -21.44 22.10
N VAL A 398 16.62 -20.14 22.07
CA VAL A 398 16.03 -19.51 20.87
C VAL A 398 17.01 -19.65 19.70
N ALA A 399 16.53 -20.16 18.57
CA ALA A 399 17.37 -20.38 17.40
C ALA A 399 17.85 -19.05 16.80
N THR A 400 19.07 -19.04 16.27
CA THR A 400 19.52 -17.95 15.40
C THR A 400 18.66 -17.89 14.13
N PHE A 401 18.26 -16.67 13.77
CA PHE A 401 17.49 -16.38 12.57
C PHE A 401 18.44 -15.85 11.48
N LYS A 402 18.27 -16.30 10.24
CA LYS A 402 19.13 -15.85 9.13
C LYS A 402 18.97 -14.33 8.93
N GLY A 403 20.08 -13.61 8.82
CA GLY A 403 20.08 -12.16 8.60
C GLY A 403 19.80 -11.31 9.84
N TRP A 404 19.54 -11.91 11.01
CA TRP A 404 19.40 -11.18 12.27
C TRP A 404 20.78 -10.95 12.92
N PRO A 405 20.96 -9.87 13.70
CA PRO A 405 22.10 -9.73 14.60
C PRO A 405 22.07 -10.82 15.70
N PRO A 406 23.18 -11.07 16.41
CA PRO A 406 23.13 -11.80 17.67
C PRO A 406 22.27 -11.03 18.68
N LEU A 407 21.26 -11.70 19.25
CA LEU A 407 20.34 -11.11 20.22
C LEU A 407 20.34 -11.89 21.54
N SER A 408 20.53 -11.16 22.63
CA SER A 408 20.17 -11.63 23.97
C SER A 408 18.65 -11.46 24.16
N TRP A 409 18.03 -12.40 24.89
CA TRP A 409 16.58 -12.45 25.07
C TRP A 409 16.22 -12.25 26.55
N LEU A 410 15.45 -11.21 26.85
CA LEU A 410 15.01 -10.90 28.21
C LEU A 410 13.51 -11.13 28.39
N VAL A 411 13.18 -12.03 29.32
CA VAL A 411 11.82 -12.39 29.74
C VAL A 411 11.31 -11.38 30.77
N ILE A 412 10.38 -10.50 30.39
CA ILE A 412 9.96 -9.36 31.24
C ILE A 412 8.78 -9.65 32.16
N ASP A 413 8.04 -10.75 31.95
CA ASP A 413 6.96 -11.22 32.85
C ASP A 413 7.49 -12.08 34.02
N GLY A 414 8.77 -12.45 33.99
CA GLY A 414 9.43 -13.23 35.02
C GLY A 414 9.64 -12.49 36.35
N LYS A 415 9.85 -13.26 37.43
CA LYS A 415 10.11 -12.71 38.78
C LYS A 415 11.43 -11.92 38.87
N HIS A 416 12.35 -12.13 37.93
CA HIS A 416 13.74 -11.69 37.96
C HIS A 416 13.98 -10.20 37.75
N LEU A 417 13.01 -9.44 37.19
CA LEU A 417 13.14 -7.97 37.12
C LEU A 417 13.42 -7.39 38.52
N ALA A 418 14.35 -6.45 38.64
CA ALA A 418 14.75 -5.87 39.91
C ALA A 418 13.75 -4.78 40.36
N LYS A 419 13.47 -4.70 41.67
CA LYS A 419 12.77 -3.53 42.22
C LYS A 419 13.73 -2.33 42.22
N PRO A 420 13.32 -1.15 41.74
CA PRO A 420 14.12 0.06 41.93
C PRO A 420 14.22 0.43 43.43
N PRO A 421 15.32 1.07 43.86
CA PRO A 421 15.39 1.83 45.11
C PRO A 421 14.28 2.90 45.19
N LYS A 422 13.96 3.40 46.40
CA LYS A 422 12.91 4.42 46.61
C LYS A 422 13.30 5.80 46.07
N ASP A 423 14.60 6.04 46.07
CA ASP A 423 15.33 7.21 45.60
C ASP A 423 15.59 7.17 44.08
N TRP A 424 15.53 5.99 43.45
CA TRP A 424 15.70 5.88 42.00
C TRP A 424 14.47 6.39 41.26
N HIS A 425 14.70 7.40 40.41
CA HIS A 425 13.72 7.96 39.51
C HIS A 425 14.27 7.90 38.08
N PRO A 426 13.42 7.65 37.06
CA PRO A 426 13.83 7.76 35.67
C PRO A 426 14.15 9.23 35.35
N LEU A 427 15.05 9.45 34.40
CA LEU A 427 15.33 10.79 33.88
C LEU A 427 14.04 11.35 33.25
N ALA A 428 13.62 12.53 33.72
CA ALA A 428 12.42 13.19 33.24
C ALA A 428 12.72 13.86 31.89
N GLN A 429 12.40 13.17 30.79
CA GLN A 429 12.59 13.72 29.46
C GLN A 429 11.55 14.80 29.13
N ASP A 430 12.07 15.99 28.83
CA ASP A 430 11.40 17.00 28.01
C ASP A 430 11.12 16.49 26.59
N THR A 431 10.28 17.20 25.85
CA THR A 431 9.87 16.87 24.48
C THR A 431 10.95 17.17 23.44
N GLY A 432 12.11 16.53 23.57
CA GLY A 432 13.24 16.69 22.68
C GLY A 432 13.04 16.07 21.28
N ALA A 433 13.95 16.41 20.37
CA ALA A 433 14.00 15.88 19.01
C ALA A 433 14.58 14.44 18.91
N GLY A 434 14.98 13.83 20.04
CA GLY A 434 15.45 12.45 20.09
C GLY A 434 14.39 11.45 19.60
N THR A 435 14.83 10.29 19.09
CA THR A 435 13.93 9.24 18.59
C THR A 435 13.27 8.52 19.78
N ALA A 436 11.94 8.56 19.86
CA ALA A 436 11.15 7.85 20.87
C ALA A 436 10.95 6.38 20.52
N TYR A 437 10.73 6.06 19.24
CA TYR A 437 10.60 4.68 18.77
C TYR A 437 10.89 4.58 17.27
N ILE A 438 11.08 3.34 16.78
CA ILE A 438 11.22 3.05 15.35
C ILE A 438 10.07 2.12 14.93
N GLU A 439 9.22 2.57 14.03
CA GLU A 439 8.16 1.76 13.43
C GLU A 439 8.66 1.16 12.11
N TYR A 440 8.48 -0.15 11.87
CA TYR A 440 8.98 -0.77 10.65
C TYR A 440 7.91 -0.86 9.55
N LYS A 441 8.28 -0.46 8.34
CA LYS A 441 7.53 -0.59 7.10
C LYS A 441 8.24 -1.60 6.19
N THR A 442 7.48 -2.42 5.48
CA THR A 442 7.99 -3.24 4.37
C THR A 442 7.52 -2.62 3.04
N SER A 443 8.43 -2.42 2.09
CA SER A 443 8.14 -1.85 0.77
C SER A 443 7.58 -2.90 -0.20
N LYS A 444 7.14 -2.45 -1.39
CA LYS A 444 6.64 -3.32 -2.47
C LYS A 444 7.66 -4.38 -2.90
N GLU A 445 8.94 -4.04 -2.83
CA GLU A 445 10.09 -4.91 -3.16
C GLU A 445 10.40 -5.94 -2.06
N GLY A 446 9.67 -5.92 -0.95
CA GLY A 446 9.89 -6.76 0.22
C GLY A 446 11.02 -6.27 1.15
N SER A 447 11.67 -5.16 0.84
CA SER A 447 12.69 -4.54 1.69
C SER A 447 12.06 -3.94 2.94
N THR A 448 12.70 -4.08 4.11
CA THR A 448 12.19 -3.51 5.37
C THR A 448 13.01 -2.29 5.80
N VAL A 449 12.31 -1.20 6.10
CA VAL A 449 12.86 0.09 6.57
C VAL A 449 12.25 0.45 7.92
N GLY A 450 13.01 1.16 8.76
CA GLY A 450 12.51 1.72 10.01
C GLY A 450 12.26 3.21 9.88
N VAL A 451 11.05 3.68 10.17
CA VAL A 451 10.73 5.10 10.33
C VAL A 451 11.00 5.51 11.77
N THR A 452 11.84 6.52 11.99
CA THR A 452 12.06 7.11 13.31
C THR A 452 10.95 8.08 13.65
N VAL A 453 10.41 8.01 14.88
CA VAL A 453 9.43 8.97 15.41
C VAL A 453 10.01 9.62 16.65
N SER A 454 10.06 10.95 16.71
CA SER A 454 10.66 11.67 17.85
C SER A 454 9.75 11.76 19.08
N HIS A 455 10.28 12.11 20.25
CA HIS A 455 9.46 12.37 21.45
C HIS A 455 8.49 13.55 21.22
N ALA A 456 8.94 14.60 20.53
CA ALA A 456 8.09 15.69 20.07
C ALA A 456 7.00 15.20 19.10
N SER A 457 7.35 14.40 18.09
CA SER A 457 6.42 13.83 17.10
C SER A 457 5.34 12.97 17.73
N LEU A 458 5.74 12.05 18.61
CA LEU A 458 4.86 11.15 19.35
C LEU A 458 3.84 11.95 20.16
N LEU A 459 4.27 13.00 20.86
CA LEU A 459 3.34 13.81 21.64
C LEU A 459 2.45 14.70 20.77
N ALA A 460 2.98 15.29 19.71
CA ALA A 460 2.22 16.09 18.75
C ALA A 460 1.10 15.25 18.10
N GLN A 461 1.40 14.03 17.67
CA GLN A 461 0.42 13.07 17.14
C GLN A 461 -0.64 12.71 18.18
N CYS A 462 -0.25 12.37 19.43
CA CYS A 462 -1.22 12.08 20.48
C CYS A 462 -2.14 13.28 20.77
N ARG A 463 -1.60 14.50 20.76
CA ARG A 463 -2.35 15.76 20.95
C ARG A 463 -3.31 16.04 19.78
N ALA A 464 -2.84 15.93 18.54
CA ALA A 464 -3.68 16.12 17.35
C ALA A 464 -4.80 15.08 17.26
N LEU A 465 -4.52 13.81 17.60
CA LEU A 465 -5.54 12.75 17.72
C LEU A 465 -6.52 13.02 18.86
N THR A 466 -6.06 13.52 20.00
CA THR A 466 -6.93 13.90 21.14
C THR A 466 -7.97 14.93 20.71
N GLN A 467 -7.54 15.98 20.01
CA GLN A 467 -8.41 17.03 19.50
C GLN A 467 -9.33 16.51 18.39
N ALA A 468 -8.79 15.89 17.33
CA ALA A 468 -9.57 15.42 16.18
C ALA A 468 -10.59 14.31 16.51
N CYS A 469 -10.30 13.48 17.52
CA CYS A 469 -11.22 12.44 17.99
C CYS A 469 -12.08 12.90 19.19
N GLY A 470 -11.85 14.10 19.73
CA GLY A 470 -12.46 14.59 20.96
C GLY A 470 -12.33 13.59 22.12
N TYR A 471 -11.15 12.99 22.32
CA TYR A 471 -10.98 11.92 23.32
C TYR A 471 -11.11 12.46 24.76
N SER A 472 -11.71 11.63 25.62
CA SER A 472 -12.11 12.02 26.98
C SER A 472 -11.64 11.05 28.06
N GLU A 473 -11.51 11.54 29.30
CA GLU A 473 -11.02 10.72 30.40
C GLU A 473 -11.98 9.58 30.79
N ALA A 474 -11.42 8.40 31.11
CA ALA A 474 -12.14 7.16 31.39
C ALA A 474 -13.01 6.62 30.23
N GLU A 475 -12.85 7.15 29.01
CA GLU A 475 -13.55 6.67 27.83
C GLU A 475 -13.06 5.28 27.38
N THR A 476 -13.98 4.40 27.00
CA THR A 476 -13.63 3.05 26.54
C THR A 476 -13.48 2.99 25.01
N LEU A 477 -12.31 2.52 24.57
CA LEU A 477 -11.91 2.32 23.17
C LEU A 477 -11.77 0.82 22.88
N THR A 478 -12.46 0.31 21.85
CA THR A 478 -12.27 -1.08 21.38
C THR A 478 -11.20 -1.10 20.27
N ASN A 479 -10.15 -1.92 20.41
CA ASN A 479 -9.10 -2.05 19.40
C ASN A 479 -9.04 -3.47 18.82
N VAL A 480 -9.25 -3.58 17.49
CA VAL A 480 -9.07 -4.83 16.71
C VAL A 480 -7.74 -4.83 15.93
N LEU A 481 -7.04 -3.68 15.88
CA LEU A 481 -5.81 -3.47 15.13
C LEU A 481 -4.57 -3.94 15.90
N ASP A 482 -3.49 -4.20 15.16
CA ASP A 482 -2.18 -4.51 15.73
C ASP A 482 -1.67 -3.34 16.59
N PHE A 483 -1.52 -3.57 17.90
CA PHE A 483 -1.05 -2.59 18.86
C PHE A 483 0.44 -2.20 18.70
N LYS A 484 1.18 -2.87 17.81
CA LYS A 484 2.61 -2.64 17.59
C LYS A 484 2.93 -1.60 16.50
N ARG A 485 1.94 -1.18 15.70
CA ARG A 485 2.09 -0.29 14.52
C ARG A 485 0.81 0.49 14.22
N ASP A 486 0.87 1.43 13.26
CA ASP A 486 -0.26 2.17 12.70
C ASP A 486 -1.16 2.80 13.80
N ALA A 487 -2.41 3.10 13.45
CA ALA A 487 -3.46 3.54 14.37
C ALA A 487 -3.66 2.62 15.61
N GLY A 488 -3.31 1.33 15.53
CA GLY A 488 -3.41 0.41 16.68
C GLY A 488 -2.43 0.77 17.79
N LEU A 489 -1.20 1.15 17.44
CA LEU A 489 -0.22 1.75 18.35
C LEU A 489 -0.66 3.17 18.74
N TRP A 490 -0.89 4.05 17.76
CA TRP A 490 -1.04 5.48 18.01
C TRP A 490 -2.28 5.83 18.84
N HIS A 491 -3.43 5.19 18.59
CA HIS A 491 -4.63 5.38 19.41
C HIS A 491 -4.63 4.44 20.62
N GLY A 492 -4.34 3.15 20.42
CA GLY A 492 -4.52 2.11 21.44
C GLY A 492 -3.45 2.08 22.55
N VAL A 493 -2.21 2.44 22.24
CA VAL A 493 -1.09 2.39 23.20
C VAL A 493 -0.64 3.78 23.64
N LEU A 494 -0.63 4.77 22.73
CA LEU A 494 -0.08 6.10 22.99
C LEU A 494 -1.17 7.11 23.43
N THR A 495 -2.09 7.45 22.54
CA THR A 495 -3.13 8.48 22.79
C THR A 495 -4.09 8.09 23.92
N SER A 496 -4.35 6.79 24.08
CA SER A 496 -5.14 6.25 25.19
C SER A 496 -4.58 6.63 26.57
N VAL A 497 -3.25 6.55 26.74
CA VAL A 497 -2.57 6.88 28.00
C VAL A 497 -2.50 8.38 28.24
N LEU A 498 -2.33 9.19 27.19
CA LEU A 498 -2.41 10.66 27.33
C LEU A 498 -3.75 11.07 27.96
N ASN A 499 -4.83 10.43 27.52
CA ASN A 499 -6.23 10.75 27.88
C ASN A 499 -6.83 9.90 29.00
N ARG A 500 -6.08 9.03 29.69
CA ARG A 500 -6.62 8.13 30.73
C ARG A 500 -7.82 7.27 30.23
N MET A 501 -7.76 6.80 28.99
CA MET A 501 -8.78 5.93 28.40
C MET A 501 -8.63 4.48 28.88
N HIS A 502 -9.67 3.66 28.65
CA HIS A 502 -9.64 2.21 28.82
C HIS A 502 -9.69 1.52 27.45
N VAL A 503 -8.65 0.76 27.10
CA VAL A 503 -8.59 0.03 25.83
C VAL A 503 -8.97 -1.43 26.00
N VAL A 504 -9.95 -1.90 25.23
CA VAL A 504 -10.31 -3.33 25.13
C VAL A 504 -9.67 -3.89 23.87
N SER A 505 -8.60 -4.67 24.04
CA SER A 505 -7.79 -5.20 22.94
C SER A 505 -8.28 -6.59 22.51
N ILE A 506 -8.58 -6.72 21.22
CA ILE A 506 -9.26 -7.88 20.66
C ILE A 506 -8.29 -8.61 19.71
N PRO A 507 -7.73 -9.78 20.12
CA PRO A 507 -6.70 -10.43 19.34
C PRO A 507 -7.29 -10.99 18.03
N TYR A 508 -6.54 -10.90 16.93
CA TYR A 508 -6.96 -11.45 15.64
C TYR A 508 -7.25 -12.96 15.69
N ALA A 509 -6.67 -13.69 16.65
CA ALA A 509 -6.99 -15.09 16.92
C ALA A 509 -8.45 -15.32 17.38
N LEU A 510 -9.03 -14.39 18.14
CA LEU A 510 -10.46 -14.40 18.49
C LEU A 510 -11.32 -14.03 17.27
N MET A 511 -10.93 -13.00 16.51
CA MET A 511 -11.64 -12.59 15.28
C MET A 511 -11.75 -13.70 14.24
N LYS A 512 -10.78 -14.62 14.15
CA LYS A 512 -10.85 -15.81 13.28
C LYS A 512 -11.95 -16.80 13.66
N VAL A 513 -12.33 -16.87 14.94
CA VAL A 513 -13.30 -17.85 15.47
C VAL A 513 -14.67 -17.21 15.64
N ASN A 514 -14.71 -15.95 16.10
CA ASN A 514 -15.88 -15.12 16.24
C ASN A 514 -15.58 -13.71 15.71
N PRO A 515 -15.85 -13.42 14.43
CA PRO A 515 -15.65 -12.08 13.87
C PRO A 515 -16.54 -11.00 14.50
N LEU A 516 -17.72 -11.38 15.02
CA LEU A 516 -18.65 -10.46 15.68
C LEU A 516 -18.17 -10.02 17.08
N SER A 517 -17.13 -10.66 17.60
CA SER A 517 -16.62 -10.48 18.96
C SER A 517 -16.35 -9.02 19.34
N TRP A 518 -15.87 -8.17 18.43
CA TRP A 518 -15.65 -6.76 18.71
C TRP A 518 -16.95 -5.94 18.84
N ILE A 519 -17.98 -6.23 18.04
CA ILE A 519 -19.29 -5.59 18.18
C ILE A 519 -19.94 -6.02 19.51
N GLN A 520 -19.81 -7.31 19.85
CA GLN A 520 -20.22 -7.83 21.15
C GLN A 520 -19.47 -7.14 22.31
N LYS A 521 -18.19 -6.76 22.13
CA LYS A 521 -17.41 -6.02 23.16
C LYS A 521 -17.72 -4.53 23.21
N VAL A 522 -17.98 -3.87 22.08
CA VAL A 522 -18.52 -2.50 22.06
C VAL A 522 -19.82 -2.46 22.87
N CYS A 523 -20.71 -3.43 22.66
CA CYS A 523 -21.94 -3.56 23.43
C CYS A 523 -21.67 -3.86 24.91
N SER A 524 -20.85 -4.88 25.25
CA SER A 524 -20.65 -5.30 26.64
C SER A 524 -19.86 -4.31 27.51
N TYR A 525 -18.94 -3.55 26.92
CA TYR A 525 -18.17 -2.51 27.61
C TYR A 525 -18.73 -1.09 27.40
N LYS A 526 -19.85 -0.96 26.67
CA LYS A 526 -20.44 0.33 26.24
C LYS A 526 -19.40 1.27 25.61
N ALA A 527 -18.53 0.71 24.75
CA ALA A 527 -17.41 1.45 24.17
C ALA A 527 -17.91 2.64 23.34
N ARG A 528 -17.23 3.78 23.48
CA ARG A 528 -17.57 5.02 22.79
C ARG A 528 -16.84 5.16 21.45
N ALA A 529 -15.64 4.59 21.38
CA ALA A 529 -14.83 4.54 20.18
C ALA A 529 -14.42 3.10 19.83
N ALA A 530 -14.22 2.83 18.54
CA ALA A 530 -13.68 1.56 18.05
C ALA A 530 -12.69 1.77 16.89
N LEU A 531 -11.66 0.92 16.81
CA LEU A 531 -10.65 0.88 15.75
C LEU A 531 -10.78 -0.42 14.95
N VAL A 532 -11.02 -0.29 13.64
CA VAL A 532 -11.21 -1.41 12.70
C VAL A 532 -10.55 -1.10 11.34
N LYS A 533 -10.34 -2.11 10.50
CA LYS A 533 -10.19 -1.93 9.04
C LYS A 533 -11.48 -2.41 8.35
N SER A 534 -11.73 -1.93 7.15
CA SER A 534 -12.89 -2.25 6.28
C SER A 534 -13.25 -3.75 6.28
N ARG A 535 -12.24 -4.59 6.09
CA ARG A 535 -12.31 -6.06 6.13
C ARG A 535 -12.90 -6.61 7.43
N ASP A 536 -12.62 -6.00 8.57
CA ASP A 536 -13.05 -6.50 9.88
C ASP A 536 -14.54 -6.18 10.11
N MET A 537 -15.02 -5.04 9.58
CA MET A 537 -16.46 -4.74 9.44
C MET A 537 -17.15 -5.76 8.53
N HIS A 538 -16.55 -6.09 7.38
CA HIS A 538 -17.09 -7.08 6.43
C HIS A 538 -17.24 -8.49 7.06
N TRP A 539 -16.23 -9.02 7.74
CA TRP A 539 -16.36 -10.33 8.40
C TRP A 539 -17.44 -10.34 9.48
N SER A 540 -17.66 -9.21 10.15
CA SER A 540 -18.70 -9.05 11.18
C SER A 540 -20.11 -8.98 10.58
N LEU A 541 -20.25 -8.33 9.42
CA LEU A 541 -21.46 -8.29 8.61
C LEU A 541 -21.90 -9.69 8.12
N LEU A 542 -20.94 -10.59 7.88
CA LEU A 542 -21.21 -12.00 7.60
C LEU A 542 -21.58 -12.79 8.88
N ALA A 543 -20.88 -12.54 10.00
CA ALA A 543 -21.06 -13.26 11.25
C ALA A 543 -22.29 -12.88 12.08
N GLN A 544 -22.96 -11.75 11.81
CA GLN A 544 -24.10 -11.26 12.60
C GLN A 544 -25.41 -12.06 12.46
N ARG A 545 -25.50 -12.98 11.50
CA ARG A 545 -26.74 -13.71 11.19
C ARG A 545 -27.30 -14.42 12.44
N GLY A 546 -28.57 -14.17 12.75
CA GLY A 546 -29.26 -14.73 13.92
C GLY A 546 -28.99 -14.02 15.26
N GLN A 547 -27.98 -13.15 15.34
CA GLN A 547 -27.61 -12.46 16.59
C GLN A 547 -28.50 -11.22 16.78
N ARG A 548 -29.28 -11.17 17.88
CA ARG A 548 -30.22 -10.08 18.18
C ARG A 548 -29.70 -9.10 19.24
N ASP A 549 -29.01 -9.60 20.26
CA ASP A 549 -28.69 -8.87 21.50
C ASP A 549 -27.42 -8.00 21.40
N VAL A 550 -27.26 -7.29 20.28
CA VAL A 550 -26.05 -6.53 19.95
C VAL A 550 -26.43 -5.13 19.47
N SER A 551 -26.01 -4.10 20.22
CA SER A 551 -26.22 -2.69 19.85
C SER A 551 -24.89 -1.93 19.71
N LEU A 552 -24.87 -0.97 18.78
CA LEU A 552 -23.78 -0.02 18.55
C LEU A 552 -24.12 1.42 19.00
N SER A 553 -25.26 1.62 19.68
CA SER A 553 -25.73 2.94 20.14
C SER A 553 -24.81 3.66 21.13
N SER A 554 -23.87 2.93 21.76
CA SER A 554 -22.84 3.53 22.62
C SER A 554 -21.77 4.30 21.84
N LEU A 555 -21.53 3.95 20.57
CA LEU A 555 -20.51 4.58 19.74
C LEU A 555 -20.83 6.05 19.43
N ARG A 556 -19.78 6.87 19.48
CA ARG A 556 -19.70 8.18 18.83
C ARG A 556 -18.67 8.20 17.69
N MET A 557 -17.74 7.24 17.63
CA MET A 557 -16.71 7.17 16.58
C MET A 557 -16.28 5.74 16.27
N LEU A 558 -16.33 5.34 14.99
CA LEU A 558 -15.85 4.07 14.44
C LEU A 558 -14.76 4.39 13.43
N ILE A 559 -13.49 4.33 13.86
CA ILE A 559 -12.34 4.69 13.04
C ILE A 559 -12.00 3.54 12.10
N VAL A 560 -12.12 3.80 10.80
CA VAL A 560 -11.80 2.84 9.73
C VAL A 560 -10.40 3.15 9.21
N ALA A 561 -9.42 2.48 9.80
CA ALA A 561 -7.97 2.73 9.67
C ALA A 561 -7.34 2.22 8.36
N ASP A 562 -8.13 2.25 7.29
CA ASP A 562 -7.72 1.93 5.93
C ASP A 562 -8.60 2.66 4.89
N GLY A 563 -8.89 3.96 5.09
CA GLY A 563 -9.72 4.76 4.17
C GLY A 563 -9.20 4.81 2.72
N ALA A 564 -7.91 4.54 2.51
CA ALA A 564 -7.29 4.39 1.19
C ALA A 564 -7.68 3.10 0.43
N ASN A 565 -8.26 2.11 1.12
CA ASN A 565 -8.56 0.77 0.60
C ASN A 565 -9.77 0.79 -0.37
N PRO A 566 -9.69 0.14 -1.55
CA PRO A 566 -10.82 -0.01 -2.48
C PRO A 566 -12.14 -0.45 -1.82
N TRP A 567 -12.08 -1.43 -0.92
CA TRP A 567 -13.29 -1.96 -0.28
C TRP A 567 -13.79 -1.13 0.91
N SER A 568 -13.14 -0.01 1.24
CA SER A 568 -13.52 0.83 2.38
C SER A 568 -14.96 1.37 2.25
N ILE A 569 -15.33 1.88 1.07
CA ILE A 569 -16.64 2.49 0.82
C ILE A 569 -17.75 1.43 0.93
N SER A 570 -17.64 0.36 0.16
CA SER A 570 -18.63 -0.73 0.14
C SER A 570 -18.74 -1.46 1.48
N SER A 571 -17.64 -1.57 2.24
CA SER A 571 -17.67 -2.08 3.61
C SER A 571 -18.39 -1.12 4.57
N CYS A 572 -18.18 0.20 4.46
CA CYS A 572 -18.89 1.19 5.28
C CYS A 572 -20.40 1.17 5.00
N ASP A 573 -20.79 1.23 3.73
CA ASP A 573 -22.20 1.25 3.31
C ASP A 573 -22.93 -0.04 3.70
N ALA A 574 -22.34 -1.21 3.40
CA ALA A 574 -22.97 -2.49 3.72
C ALA A 574 -23.04 -2.77 5.23
N PHE A 575 -22.07 -2.28 6.01
CA PHE A 575 -22.12 -2.36 7.47
C PHE A 575 -23.19 -1.43 8.05
N LEU A 576 -23.29 -0.19 7.55
CA LEU A 576 -24.32 0.75 7.96
C LEU A 576 -25.73 0.20 7.72
N ASN A 577 -25.99 -0.30 6.52
CA ASN A 577 -27.30 -0.84 6.11
C ASN A 577 -27.84 -1.95 7.03
N VAL A 578 -26.96 -2.73 7.68
CA VAL A 578 -27.36 -3.75 8.65
C VAL A 578 -27.39 -3.22 10.08
N PHE A 579 -26.35 -2.51 10.52
CA PHE A 579 -26.21 -2.12 11.93
C PHE A 579 -26.92 -0.81 12.31
N GLN A 580 -27.46 -0.05 11.35
CA GLN A 580 -28.32 1.11 11.64
C GLN A 580 -29.55 0.72 12.46
N SER A 581 -30.17 -0.42 12.12
CA SER A 581 -31.25 -1.04 12.91
C SER A 581 -30.87 -1.40 14.36
N ARG A 582 -29.58 -1.37 14.68
CA ARG A 582 -29.00 -1.70 16.00
C ARG A 582 -28.34 -0.49 16.68
N GLY A 583 -28.66 0.72 16.22
CA GLY A 583 -28.22 1.98 16.81
C GLY A 583 -26.87 2.51 16.32
N LEU A 584 -26.28 1.91 15.28
CA LEU A 584 -25.19 2.59 14.57
C LEU A 584 -25.77 3.80 13.82
N ARG A 585 -25.11 4.95 13.89
CA ARG A 585 -25.55 6.17 13.20
C ARG A 585 -24.59 6.46 12.03
N PRO A 586 -25.04 6.96 10.86
CA PRO A 586 -24.18 7.14 9.69
C PRO A 586 -22.93 8.00 9.98
N GLU A 587 -23.10 9.03 10.80
CA GLU A 587 -22.10 10.06 11.07
C GLU A 587 -20.99 9.62 12.04
N VAL A 588 -21.12 8.45 12.70
CA VAL A 588 -20.02 7.89 13.51
C VAL A 588 -19.03 7.06 12.69
N ILE A 589 -19.27 6.85 11.39
CA ILE A 589 -18.36 6.07 10.53
C ILE A 589 -17.24 6.99 10.01
N CYS A 590 -16.04 6.79 10.54
CA CYS A 590 -14.90 7.70 10.44
C CYS A 590 -13.71 7.07 9.70
N PRO A 591 -13.70 7.01 8.35
CA PRO A 591 -12.51 6.71 7.59
C PRO A 591 -11.39 7.71 7.90
N CYS A 592 -10.15 7.21 7.93
CA CYS A 592 -8.96 8.04 8.03
C CYS A 592 -7.90 7.62 7.01
N ALA A 593 -6.98 8.54 6.73
CA ALA A 593 -5.78 8.30 5.95
C ALA A 593 -4.54 8.45 6.82
N SER A 594 -3.59 7.54 6.61
CA SER A 594 -2.36 7.46 7.39
C SER A 594 -1.25 6.79 6.58
N SER A 595 -0.01 7.14 6.87
CA SER A 595 1.19 6.44 6.40
C SER A 595 2.21 6.35 7.54
N PRO A 596 3.12 5.35 7.58
CA PRO A 596 4.15 5.27 8.62
C PRO A 596 5.05 6.51 8.67
N GLU A 597 5.25 7.18 7.53
CA GLU A 597 6.08 8.38 7.38
C GLU A 597 5.39 9.63 7.96
N ALA A 598 4.10 9.83 7.69
CA ALA A 598 3.35 11.03 8.08
C ALA A 598 2.38 10.83 9.26
N LEU A 599 2.38 9.64 9.87
CA LEU A 599 1.42 9.19 10.88
C LEU A 599 -0.03 9.36 10.40
N THR A 600 -0.89 10.11 11.10
CA THR A 600 -2.27 10.38 10.61
C THR A 600 -2.28 11.63 9.74
N VAL A 601 -2.80 11.51 8.52
CA VAL A 601 -2.87 12.60 7.53
C VAL A 601 -4.20 13.35 7.65
N ALA A 602 -5.30 12.60 7.68
CA ALA A 602 -6.66 13.12 7.75
C ALA A 602 -7.60 12.10 8.42
N ILE A 603 -8.68 12.59 9.05
CA ILE A 603 -9.72 11.75 9.67
C ILE A 603 -11.10 12.40 9.50
N ARG A 604 -12.11 11.61 9.12
CA ARG A 604 -13.51 12.07 9.11
C ARG A 604 -14.02 12.14 10.54
N ARG A 605 -14.48 13.31 10.95
CA ARG A 605 -15.00 13.57 12.29
C ARG A 605 -16.54 13.58 12.26
N PRO A 606 -17.22 13.12 13.32
CA PRO A 606 -18.64 13.34 13.50
C PRO A 606 -19.00 14.85 13.55
N PRO A 607 -20.23 15.26 13.17
CA PRO A 607 -20.68 16.65 13.27
C PRO A 607 -20.64 17.24 14.69
N ASP A 608 -20.85 16.42 15.72
CA ASP A 608 -20.69 16.83 17.13
C ASP A 608 -19.23 17.15 17.53
N LEU A 609 -18.26 16.80 16.67
CA LEU A 609 -16.86 17.19 16.76
C LEU A 609 -16.44 18.18 15.65
N GLY A 610 -17.39 18.89 15.04
CA GLY A 610 -17.13 19.91 14.01
C GLY A 610 -16.76 19.34 12.63
N GLY A 611 -17.00 18.06 12.37
CA GLY A 611 -16.80 17.46 11.04
C GLY A 611 -17.94 17.81 10.06
N PRO A 612 -17.64 18.08 8.77
CA PRO A 612 -18.67 18.24 7.75
C PRO A 612 -19.34 16.90 7.41
N PRO A 613 -20.51 16.91 6.75
CA PRO A 613 -21.18 15.69 6.28
C PRO A 613 -20.27 14.86 5.35
N PRO A 614 -20.36 13.50 5.38
CA PRO A 614 -19.61 12.64 4.47
C PRO A 614 -19.83 13.01 3.00
N ARG A 615 -18.76 13.02 2.20
CA ARG A 615 -18.82 13.28 0.76
C ARG A 615 -18.37 12.06 -0.03
N LYS A 616 -19.07 11.82 -1.13
CA LYS A 616 -18.69 10.87 -2.18
C LYS A 616 -18.60 11.63 -3.50
N ALA A 617 -17.67 11.23 -4.36
CA ALA A 617 -17.57 11.72 -5.73
C ALA A 617 -17.65 10.53 -6.69
N ILE A 618 -18.38 10.70 -7.79
CA ILE A 618 -18.49 9.73 -8.88
C ILE A 618 -17.63 10.29 -10.02
N LEU A 619 -16.58 9.56 -10.39
CA LEU A 619 -15.48 10.06 -11.21
C LEU A 619 -15.25 9.13 -12.41
N SER A 620 -15.04 9.70 -13.59
CA SER A 620 -14.73 8.90 -14.80
C SER A 620 -13.43 8.11 -14.63
N MET A 621 -13.50 6.79 -14.79
CA MET A 621 -12.33 5.90 -14.77
C MET A 621 -11.34 6.23 -15.89
N ASN A 622 -11.83 6.79 -17.01
CA ASN A 622 -10.96 7.24 -18.09
C ASN A 622 -10.07 8.40 -17.61
N GLY A 623 -10.67 9.47 -17.10
CA GLY A 623 -9.93 10.61 -16.52
C GLY A 623 -8.96 10.18 -15.43
N LEU A 624 -9.44 9.39 -14.45
CA LEU A 624 -8.61 8.90 -13.35
C LEU A 624 -7.40 8.08 -13.83
N SER A 625 -7.54 7.31 -14.90
CA SER A 625 -6.42 6.56 -15.48
C SER A 625 -5.34 7.43 -16.12
N TYR A 626 -5.58 8.73 -16.32
CA TYR A 626 -4.55 9.71 -16.68
C TYR A 626 -4.09 10.57 -15.49
N GLY A 627 -4.69 10.36 -14.31
CA GLY A 627 -4.49 11.20 -13.12
C GLY A 627 -5.34 12.48 -13.15
N VAL A 628 -6.49 12.47 -13.84
CA VAL A 628 -7.35 13.64 -14.04
C VAL A 628 -8.73 13.41 -13.44
N ILE A 629 -9.22 14.39 -12.68
CA ILE A 629 -10.51 14.32 -11.99
C ILE A 629 -11.59 14.86 -12.91
N ARG A 630 -12.48 14.00 -13.40
CA ARG A 630 -13.70 14.38 -14.12
C ARG A 630 -14.89 13.73 -13.43
N VAL A 631 -15.85 14.55 -13.01
CA VAL A 631 -17.13 14.06 -12.46
C VAL A 631 -17.95 13.51 -13.63
N ASP A 632 -18.66 12.41 -13.38
CA ASP A 632 -19.46 11.71 -14.37
C ASP A 632 -20.79 11.29 -13.72
N THR A 633 -21.90 11.58 -14.41
CA THR A 633 -23.26 11.43 -13.90
C THR A 633 -24.13 10.49 -14.72
N GLU A 634 -23.64 9.99 -15.86
CA GLU A 634 -24.49 9.36 -16.88
C GLU A 634 -24.24 7.86 -17.06
N GLU A 635 -23.00 7.38 -16.96
CA GLU A 635 -22.68 5.96 -17.16
C GLU A 635 -22.37 5.21 -15.85
N LYS A 636 -23.08 4.11 -15.57
CA LYS A 636 -22.87 3.29 -14.35
C LYS A 636 -21.74 2.23 -14.45
N LEU A 637 -20.97 2.23 -15.53
CA LEU A 637 -19.97 1.18 -15.82
C LEU A 637 -18.56 1.71 -16.10
N SER A 638 -18.42 2.99 -16.44
CA SER A 638 -17.15 3.68 -16.73
C SER A 638 -16.71 4.61 -15.59
N VAL A 639 -17.39 4.55 -14.44
CA VAL A 639 -17.23 5.46 -13.30
C VAL A 639 -16.81 4.76 -12.01
N LEU A 640 -15.97 5.45 -11.25
CA LEU A 640 -15.51 5.08 -9.93
C LEU A 640 -16.18 5.95 -8.87
N THR A 641 -16.71 5.33 -7.80
CA THR A 641 -17.09 6.07 -6.58
C THR A 641 -15.91 6.15 -5.62
N VAL A 642 -15.55 7.37 -5.19
CA VAL A 642 -14.59 7.63 -4.11
C VAL A 642 -15.30 8.29 -2.92
N GLN A 643 -14.75 8.17 -1.71
CA GLN A 643 -15.22 8.89 -0.52
C GLN A 643 -14.11 9.73 0.12
N ASP A 644 -14.51 10.72 0.90
CA ASP A 644 -13.57 11.45 1.76
C ASP A 644 -12.98 10.57 2.87
N VAL A 645 -11.77 10.91 3.29
CA VAL A 645 -11.15 10.46 4.56
C VAL A 645 -11.15 11.59 5.60
N GLY A 646 -12.04 12.57 5.43
CA GLY A 646 -12.22 13.69 6.33
C GLY A 646 -11.26 14.87 6.17
N GLN A 647 -11.11 15.58 7.28
CA GLN A 647 -10.33 16.82 7.41
C GLN A 647 -8.88 16.50 7.78
N VAL A 648 -7.97 17.39 7.39
CA VAL A 648 -6.56 17.39 7.80
C VAL A 648 -6.42 17.43 9.33
N MET A 649 -5.38 16.79 9.85
CA MET A 649 -5.11 16.75 11.29
C MET A 649 -4.83 18.14 11.90
N PRO A 650 -5.23 18.41 13.16
CA PRO A 650 -4.94 19.66 13.84
C PRO A 650 -3.45 19.98 13.91
N GLY A 651 -3.07 21.20 13.54
CA GLY A 651 -1.67 21.64 13.47
C GLY A 651 -0.85 21.08 12.30
N ALA A 652 -1.50 20.51 11.28
CA ALA A 652 -0.84 20.05 10.05
C ALA A 652 -1.25 20.89 8.82
N SER A 653 -0.31 21.09 7.91
CA SER A 653 -0.53 21.59 6.55
C SER A 653 -0.45 20.42 5.56
N VAL A 654 -1.32 20.40 4.55
CA VAL A 654 -1.35 19.38 3.50
C VAL A 654 -1.30 20.04 2.12
N CYS A 655 -0.53 19.46 1.21
CA CYS A 655 -0.58 19.79 -0.20
C CYS A 655 -0.57 18.52 -1.05
N VAL A 656 -0.88 18.66 -2.34
CA VAL A 656 -0.85 17.56 -3.31
C VAL A 656 0.13 17.94 -4.42
N VAL A 657 1.12 17.08 -4.66
CA VAL A 657 2.21 17.32 -5.61
C VAL A 657 2.21 16.30 -6.73
N LYS A 658 2.75 16.67 -7.89
CA LYS A 658 2.93 15.76 -9.01
C LYS A 658 3.81 14.58 -8.59
N VAL A 659 3.38 13.38 -8.95
CA VAL A 659 4.05 12.12 -8.57
C VAL A 659 5.46 12.06 -9.16
N ASP A 660 5.59 12.44 -10.43
CA ASP A 660 6.79 12.33 -11.25
C ASP A 660 7.52 13.68 -11.38
N GLY A 661 8.86 13.66 -11.23
CA GLY A 661 9.71 14.83 -11.38
C GLY A 661 9.87 15.66 -10.10
N ALA A 662 9.96 16.99 -10.24
CA ALA A 662 10.04 17.91 -9.11
C ALA A 662 8.65 18.07 -8.45
N PRO A 663 8.58 18.38 -7.13
CA PRO A 663 7.34 18.39 -6.35
C PRO A 663 6.48 19.65 -6.60
N TYR A 664 6.10 19.87 -7.86
CA TYR A 664 5.16 20.90 -8.26
C TYR A 664 3.77 20.60 -7.70
N LEU A 665 3.11 21.62 -7.15
CA LEU A 665 1.70 21.56 -6.76
C LEU A 665 0.82 21.15 -7.96
N CYS A 666 -0.03 20.15 -7.72
CA CYS A 666 -1.05 19.70 -8.65
C CYS A 666 -2.09 20.81 -8.96
N LYS A 667 -2.83 20.62 -10.06
CA LYS A 667 -4.09 21.35 -10.28
C LYS A 667 -5.24 20.74 -9.47
N THR A 668 -6.29 21.51 -9.25
CA THR A 668 -7.50 21.12 -8.50
C THR A 668 -8.26 19.95 -9.12
N ASP A 669 -7.99 19.64 -10.40
CA ASP A 669 -8.50 18.48 -11.12
C ASP A 669 -7.42 17.42 -11.42
N GLU A 670 -6.32 17.39 -10.66
CA GLU A 670 -5.19 16.47 -10.84
C GLU A 670 -4.98 15.56 -9.62
N ILE A 671 -4.80 14.26 -9.86
CA ILE A 671 -4.39 13.30 -8.84
C ILE A 671 -2.87 13.40 -8.66
N GLY A 672 -2.44 13.71 -7.44
CA GLY A 672 -1.03 13.73 -7.06
C GLY A 672 -0.75 12.88 -5.83
N GLU A 673 0.48 12.99 -5.33
CA GLU A 673 0.84 12.45 -4.02
C GLU A 673 0.53 13.48 -2.93
N ILE A 674 -0.11 13.03 -1.85
CA ILE A 674 -0.39 13.84 -0.67
C ILE A 674 0.90 14.01 0.14
N CYS A 675 1.19 15.24 0.55
CA CYS A 675 2.34 15.60 1.38
C CYS A 675 1.89 16.36 2.63
N VAL A 676 2.55 16.14 3.77
CA VAL A 676 2.17 16.70 5.08
C VAL A 676 3.33 17.49 5.70
N SER A 677 3.13 18.75 6.07
CA SER A 677 4.00 19.47 7.00
C SER A 677 3.33 19.53 8.36
N SER A 678 3.92 18.91 9.39
CA SER A 678 3.40 18.93 10.76
C SER A 678 4.51 18.64 11.75
N SER A 679 4.29 18.97 13.02
CA SER A 679 5.10 18.40 14.11
C SER A 679 4.78 16.92 14.36
N ALA A 680 3.65 16.41 13.86
CA ALA A 680 3.15 15.05 14.08
C ALA A 680 3.56 14.03 12.99
N THR A 681 4.69 14.21 12.30
CA THR A 681 5.23 13.22 11.34
C THR A 681 6.37 12.38 11.95
N GLY A 682 6.73 11.29 11.27
CA GLY A 682 8.05 10.69 11.41
C GLY A 682 9.16 11.67 11.00
N THR A 683 10.40 11.36 11.36
CA THR A 683 11.56 12.26 11.17
C THR A 683 12.58 11.78 10.15
N ALA A 684 12.72 10.47 9.96
CA ALA A 684 13.66 9.89 9.00
C ALA A 684 13.36 8.42 8.72
N TYR A 685 13.94 7.88 7.65
CA TYR A 685 14.28 6.47 7.58
C TYR A 685 15.63 6.23 8.28
N TYR A 686 15.64 5.33 9.27
CA TYR A 686 16.81 5.05 10.10
C TYR A 686 18.01 4.62 9.25
N GLY A 687 19.11 5.38 9.33
CA GLY A 687 20.34 5.11 8.59
C GLY A 687 20.31 5.42 7.08
N LEU A 688 19.16 5.83 6.52
CA LEU A 688 18.96 5.97 5.07
C LEU A 688 18.86 7.45 4.62
N LEU A 689 19.82 8.27 5.03
CA LEU A 689 19.85 9.73 4.82
C LEU A 689 19.46 10.19 3.40
N GLY A 690 19.94 9.50 2.36
CA GLY A 690 19.64 9.85 0.97
C GLY A 690 18.17 9.67 0.56
N ILE A 691 17.45 8.72 1.18
CA ILE A 691 16.00 8.54 0.98
C ILE A 691 15.23 9.45 1.95
N THR A 692 15.75 9.63 3.17
CA THR A 692 15.17 10.52 4.18
C THR A 692 14.91 11.91 3.63
N LYS A 693 15.88 12.54 2.96
CA LYS A 693 15.69 13.89 2.39
C LYS A 693 14.56 13.94 1.37
N ASN A 694 14.52 12.99 0.44
CA ASN A 694 13.53 12.92 -0.62
C ASN A 694 12.10 12.58 -0.13
N VAL A 695 11.96 12.17 1.13
CA VAL A 695 10.65 11.82 1.73
C VAL A 695 10.25 12.81 2.81
N PHE A 696 11.08 13.05 3.84
CA PHE A 696 10.75 13.88 5.01
C PHE A 696 11.17 15.37 4.85
N GLU A 697 12.11 15.68 3.96
CA GLU A 697 12.61 17.05 3.73
C GLU A 697 12.14 17.63 2.37
N THR A 698 10.98 17.20 1.85
CA THR A 698 10.49 17.67 0.54
C THR A 698 10.05 19.14 0.62
N VAL A 699 10.46 19.97 -0.33
CA VAL A 699 9.99 21.36 -0.47
C VAL A 699 9.07 21.44 -1.70
N PRO A 700 7.74 21.47 -1.54
CA PRO A 700 6.82 21.62 -2.66
C PRO A 700 6.95 23.03 -3.27
N VAL A 701 6.68 23.13 -4.58
CA VAL A 701 6.81 24.38 -5.34
C VAL A 701 5.55 24.71 -6.14
N THR A 702 5.26 26.00 -6.27
CA THR A 702 4.24 26.56 -7.17
C THR A 702 4.60 26.33 -8.64
N ALA A 703 3.66 26.58 -9.56
CA ALA A 703 3.90 26.46 -11.01
C ALA A 703 5.04 27.38 -11.52
N GLY A 704 5.32 28.48 -10.82
CA GLY A 704 6.46 29.38 -11.09
C GLY A 704 7.78 28.94 -10.43
N GLY A 705 7.83 27.78 -9.78
CA GLY A 705 9.03 27.26 -9.10
C GLY A 705 9.31 27.82 -7.71
N ALA A 706 8.53 28.80 -7.23
CA ALA A 706 8.67 29.34 -5.87
C ALA A 706 8.16 28.33 -4.81
N PRO A 707 8.87 28.12 -3.68
CA PRO A 707 8.42 27.28 -2.57
C PRO A 707 7.05 27.66 -2.02
N VAL A 708 6.28 26.67 -1.55
CA VAL A 708 4.94 26.89 -0.96
C VAL A 708 4.96 27.25 0.52
N SER A 709 6.11 27.03 1.18
CA SER A 709 6.32 27.25 2.61
C SER A 709 7.82 27.22 2.92
N ASP A 710 8.23 27.90 3.99
CA ASP A 710 9.59 27.79 4.56
C ASP A 710 9.83 26.46 5.30
N ARG A 711 8.78 25.64 5.49
CA ARG A 711 8.85 24.33 6.15
C ARG A 711 8.79 23.19 5.14
N PRO A 712 9.60 22.13 5.33
CA PRO A 712 9.49 20.92 4.52
C PRO A 712 8.19 20.16 4.80
N PHE A 713 7.84 19.29 3.87
CA PHE A 713 6.72 18.36 3.91
C PHE A 713 7.25 16.92 3.83
N THR A 714 6.55 16.01 4.50
CA THR A 714 6.73 14.56 4.38
C THR A 714 5.83 14.00 3.26
N ARG A 715 6.43 13.33 2.29
CA ARG A 715 5.76 12.52 1.25
C ARG A 715 5.11 11.29 1.89
N THR A 716 3.81 11.08 1.67
CA THR A 716 3.02 10.04 2.37
C THR A 716 2.93 8.70 1.63
N GLY A 717 3.31 8.67 0.36
CA GLY A 717 3.00 7.56 -0.55
C GLY A 717 1.50 7.37 -0.84
N LEU A 718 0.62 8.25 -0.36
CA LEU A 718 -0.82 8.22 -0.65
C LEU A 718 -1.14 9.06 -1.88
N LEU A 719 -1.93 8.51 -2.80
CA LEU A 719 -2.37 9.19 -4.01
C LEU A 719 -3.79 9.70 -3.83
N GLY A 720 -4.04 10.96 -4.18
CA GLY A 720 -5.31 11.62 -3.88
C GLY A 720 -5.39 13.07 -4.31
N PHE A 721 -6.40 13.75 -3.75
CA PHE A 721 -6.73 15.16 -4.02
C PHE A 721 -7.47 15.78 -2.81
N VAL A 722 -7.67 17.10 -2.87
CA VAL A 722 -8.57 17.83 -1.94
C VAL A 722 -9.82 18.21 -2.73
N GLY A 723 -10.98 17.80 -2.23
CA GLY A 723 -12.29 18.10 -2.82
C GLY A 723 -13.01 19.26 -2.11
N PRO A 724 -14.33 19.40 -2.35
CA PRO A 724 -15.18 20.36 -1.64
C PRO A 724 -15.11 20.23 -0.12
N ASP A 725 -15.49 21.30 0.59
CA ASP A 725 -15.45 21.41 2.05
C ASP A 725 -14.06 21.16 2.67
N ASN A 726 -12.98 21.34 1.89
CA ASN A 726 -11.60 21.03 2.26
C ASN A 726 -11.37 19.57 2.68
N LEU A 727 -12.12 18.64 2.11
CA LEU A 727 -12.03 17.22 2.41
C LEU A 727 -10.95 16.52 1.59
N VAL A 728 -10.16 15.67 2.25
CA VAL A 728 -9.12 14.86 1.60
C VAL A 728 -9.76 13.60 1.01
N PHE A 729 -9.42 13.26 -0.23
CA PHE A 729 -9.83 12.04 -0.91
C PHE A 729 -8.58 11.21 -1.25
N VAL A 730 -8.56 9.92 -0.88
CA VAL A 730 -7.45 9.01 -1.18
C VAL A 730 -7.91 7.94 -2.16
N VAL A 731 -7.36 8.01 -3.38
CA VAL A 731 -7.71 7.12 -4.50
C VAL A 731 -6.75 5.94 -4.63
N GLY A 732 -5.58 5.97 -3.99
CA GLY A 732 -4.65 4.84 -4.02
C GLY A 732 -3.35 5.11 -3.27
N LYS A 733 -2.31 4.35 -3.63
CA LYS A 733 -0.95 4.44 -3.06
C LYS A 733 0.12 4.35 -4.14
N LEU A 734 1.23 5.06 -3.95
CA LEU A 734 2.41 5.04 -4.83
C LEU A 734 3.05 3.65 -4.87
N ASP A 735 3.19 3.00 -3.71
CA ASP A 735 3.63 1.59 -3.61
C ASP A 735 2.72 0.65 -4.42
N GLY A 736 1.43 0.96 -4.54
CA GLY A 736 0.46 0.20 -5.33
C GLY A 736 0.39 0.60 -6.82
N LEU A 737 1.05 1.68 -7.24
CA LEU A 737 0.90 2.22 -8.59
C LEU A 737 1.50 1.31 -9.67
N MET A 738 0.81 1.23 -10.79
CA MET A 738 1.19 0.56 -12.03
C MET A 738 0.97 1.53 -13.20
N VAL A 739 1.82 1.43 -14.22
CA VAL A 739 1.70 2.23 -15.46
C VAL A 739 1.68 1.27 -16.66
N VAL A 740 0.69 1.43 -17.54
CA VAL A 740 0.48 0.61 -18.74
C VAL A 740 0.30 1.57 -19.92
N GLY A 741 1.28 1.61 -20.82
CA GLY A 741 1.39 2.70 -21.79
C GLY A 741 1.51 4.05 -21.07
N VAL A 742 0.56 4.94 -21.34
CA VAL A 742 0.42 6.25 -20.67
C VAL A 742 -0.59 6.26 -19.50
N ARG A 743 -1.23 5.12 -19.19
CA ARG A 743 -2.30 5.03 -18.19
C ARG A 743 -1.80 4.53 -16.84
N ARG A 744 -2.24 5.17 -15.76
CA ARG A 744 -1.97 4.85 -14.35
C ARG A 744 -3.12 4.03 -13.76
N HIS A 745 -2.79 2.97 -13.03
CA HIS A 745 -3.75 2.10 -12.34
C HIS A 745 -3.20 1.72 -10.96
N ASN A 746 -4.05 1.55 -9.94
CA ASN A 746 -3.59 0.96 -8.67
C ASN A 746 -3.78 -0.56 -8.66
N ALA A 747 -2.78 -1.28 -8.17
CA ALA A 747 -2.84 -2.72 -8.00
C ALA A 747 -3.98 -3.15 -7.06
N ASP A 748 -4.28 -2.36 -6.02
CA ASP A 748 -5.36 -2.66 -5.07
C ASP A 748 -6.74 -2.62 -5.77
N ASP A 749 -7.02 -1.61 -6.59
CA ASP A 749 -8.30 -1.50 -7.35
C ASP A 749 -8.39 -2.59 -8.45
N VAL A 750 -7.26 -2.97 -9.09
CA VAL A 750 -7.21 -4.08 -10.07
C VAL A 750 -7.49 -5.43 -9.40
N VAL A 751 -6.93 -5.68 -8.21
CA VAL A 751 -7.25 -6.87 -7.40
C VAL A 751 -8.72 -6.85 -6.95
N ALA A 752 -9.25 -5.69 -6.60
CA ALA A 752 -10.66 -5.52 -6.25
C ALA A 752 -11.62 -5.76 -7.43
N THR A 753 -11.18 -5.44 -8.65
CA THR A 753 -11.88 -5.78 -9.90
C THR A 753 -11.81 -7.28 -10.21
N ALA A 754 -10.65 -7.94 -10.04
CA ALA A 754 -10.53 -9.38 -10.25
C ALA A 754 -11.41 -10.19 -9.27
N LEU A 755 -11.38 -9.82 -7.98
CA LEU A 755 -12.20 -10.42 -6.92
C LEU A 755 -13.69 -10.05 -6.99
N ALA A 756 -14.10 -9.23 -7.96
CA ALA A 756 -15.51 -8.97 -8.28
C ALA A 756 -16.10 -9.97 -9.29
N VAL A 757 -15.25 -10.67 -10.05
CA VAL A 757 -15.68 -11.48 -11.22
C VAL A 757 -15.74 -12.98 -10.92
N GLU A 758 -14.93 -13.52 -10.01
CA GLU A 758 -14.99 -14.95 -9.64
C GLU A 758 -16.15 -15.26 -8.67
N PRO A 759 -17.21 -15.99 -9.07
CA PRO A 759 -18.37 -16.22 -8.19
C PRO A 759 -18.10 -17.20 -7.03
N MET A 760 -16.87 -17.74 -6.92
CA MET A 760 -16.51 -18.72 -5.91
C MET A 760 -16.22 -18.05 -4.55
N LYS A 761 -17.31 -17.66 -3.88
CA LYS A 761 -17.42 -17.17 -2.49
C LYS A 761 -17.07 -15.71 -2.21
N PHE A 762 -16.69 -14.91 -3.21
CA PHE A 762 -16.53 -13.46 -3.04
C PHE A 762 -17.36 -12.69 -4.06
N VAL A 763 -18.26 -11.85 -3.56
CA VAL A 763 -18.98 -10.85 -4.37
C VAL A 763 -18.50 -9.50 -3.90
N TYR A 764 -17.49 -8.97 -4.57
CA TYR A 764 -17.15 -7.56 -4.50
C TYR A 764 -17.69 -6.84 -5.73
N ARG A 765 -17.85 -5.53 -5.62
CA ARG A 765 -17.20 -4.66 -6.60
C ARG A 765 -16.10 -3.93 -5.85
N GLY A 766 -14.97 -3.70 -6.51
CA GLY A 766 -13.99 -2.76 -6.03
C GLY A 766 -14.50 -1.33 -6.08
N ARG A 767 -13.61 -0.42 -5.69
CA ARG A 767 -13.31 0.69 -6.58
C ARG A 767 -12.72 0.11 -7.87
#